data_AF-H3H8B4-F1
#
_entry.id   AF-H3H8B4-F1
#
_cell.length_a   1.000
_cell.length_b   1.000
_cell.length_c   1.000
_cell.angle_alpha   90.00
_cell.angle_beta   90.00
_cell.angle_gamma   90.00
#
_symmetry.space_group_name_H-M   'P 1'
#
loop_
_entity.id
_entity.type
_entity.pdbx_description
1 polymer ?
#
loop_
_entity_poly.entity_id
_entity_poly.type
_entity_poly.pdbx_seq_one_letter_code
_entity_poly.pdbx_strand_id
1 'polypeptide(L)'
;MRRDDVSEGVSEKEEGDWNGLNDLLRKNGLPAVRFRRVGSGEVLPDRDSLFSAIHDFGVQLERKNETIEDLVLASKRNSRLQSRRDGELQTNEKKNEDTQRALEKAKAEIQRLKALQKTESESAELLSKKLKSSCIRLQQQLKVSEHRVKAKEVIVERMQTKLQQQVDKENMNKTRDRRAFRNLQDRDPRRANPRDIQALETIGVYEAQREQMQEETDHLKSQVAALNSELRDKDNLIARQSSAALRSEPPVWDECLDEGGAERASGSQSHFRYRPASSSVASDEMMLEQLEAARREQEVAAAKLRHREAVMIKKVAMIEQELLAARETIGELKEENANLTLEAESRPSIRDYRLSQRRIHQLERQVAENKLALEEASDLNELRKYMGTKELVERDRLNHRLHLNRLNTLPRETTLEVVKHVCRVLHLTDITLIAPSLDKLCSVVAAVPRMEKFIRDVCGFVFLHVNDNAETKDAGSARFELEQVLPTLQQWMMERRKLHALEGFKASIITELCKRTVGPGILNDTEDGNETESPPSHPTTLSRAVHIVSELVELEKSVIHHREIYTQAAAEVEVKSIEGVLPKINETYLFVNEMRNFLHAVRDLLYLEKDTSLVHCLNAIRERLQDNASNPAHAQQSDKHDGAGTNQENVYGGNTPNFVVERRRSQPSGNVAANAEANLVGVRQVREMSVLVRELKRELGAATMEEILPRTKRLMELLSLSIHNADPEDDEEYE
;
A
#
# COMPACT_ATOMS: atom_id res chain seq x y z
N MET A 1 -88.92 -89.57 -66.12
CA MET A 1 -89.32 -88.65 -67.22
C MET A 1 -89.05 -87.23 -66.73
N ARG A 2 -88.21 -86.48 -67.46
CA ARG A 2 -88.06 -84.99 -67.57
C ARG A 2 -89.02 -84.14 -66.70
N ARG A 3 -88.65 -83.06 -66.02
CA ARG A 3 -87.69 -81.96 -66.31
C ARG A 3 -87.49 -81.14 -65.02
N ASP A 4 -86.30 -80.57 -64.85
CA ASP A 4 -86.01 -79.46 -63.93
C ASP A 4 -86.80 -78.19 -64.32
N ASP A 5 -87.14 -77.35 -63.33
CA ASP A 5 -86.99 -75.90 -63.46
C ASP A 5 -86.88 -75.21 -62.10
N VAL A 6 -85.95 -74.26 -62.08
CA VAL A 6 -85.43 -73.46 -60.98
C VAL A 6 -86.10 -72.08 -61.01
N SER A 7 -86.61 -71.58 -59.87
CA SER A 7 -86.61 -70.14 -59.53
C SER A 7 -87.25 -69.88 -58.18
N GLU A 8 -86.44 -69.50 -57.18
CA GLU A 8 -86.73 -68.43 -56.21
C GLU A 8 -85.47 -68.24 -55.35
N GLY A 9 -84.66 -67.23 -55.68
CA GLY A 9 -83.36 -67.02 -55.05
C GLY A 9 -82.68 -65.73 -55.50
N VAL A 10 -83.42 -64.61 -55.52
CA VAL A 10 -82.88 -63.27 -55.76
C VAL A 10 -83.71 -62.24 -54.97
N SER A 11 -83.41 -62.04 -53.67
CA SER A 11 -83.89 -60.82 -52.96
C SER A 11 -83.11 -60.41 -51.70
N GLU A 12 -82.13 -61.18 -51.21
CA GLU A 12 -81.44 -60.85 -49.93
C GLU A 12 -80.14 -60.03 -50.06
N LYS A 13 -79.63 -59.81 -51.27
CA LYS A 13 -78.32 -59.13 -51.44
C LYS A 13 -78.35 -57.61 -51.29
N GLU A 14 -79.46 -56.94 -51.56
CA GLU A 14 -79.53 -55.47 -51.49
C GLU A 14 -79.83 -54.92 -50.08
N GLU A 15 -80.47 -55.69 -49.19
CA GLU A 15 -80.67 -55.28 -47.78
C GLU A 15 -79.39 -55.40 -46.94
N GLY A 16 -78.45 -56.28 -47.32
CA GLY A 16 -77.22 -56.54 -46.57
C GLY A 16 -76.24 -55.35 -46.48
N ASP A 17 -76.08 -54.59 -47.56
CA ASP A 17 -75.14 -53.46 -47.63
C ASP A 17 -75.64 -52.25 -46.81
N TRP A 18 -76.96 -52.05 -46.71
CA TRP A 18 -77.56 -51.00 -45.90
C TRP A 18 -77.59 -51.32 -44.41
N ASN A 19 -77.62 -52.61 -44.03
CA ASN A 19 -77.52 -53.03 -42.64
C ASN A 19 -76.16 -52.67 -42.03
N GLY A 20 -75.06 -52.84 -42.78
CA GLY A 20 -73.72 -52.41 -42.36
C GLY A 20 -73.60 -50.90 -42.15
N LEU A 21 -74.25 -50.10 -43.02
CA LEU A 21 -74.33 -48.65 -42.86
C LEU A 21 -75.15 -48.25 -41.61
N ASN A 22 -76.30 -48.89 -41.39
CA ASN A 22 -77.13 -48.63 -40.22
C ASN A 22 -76.44 -49.00 -38.90
N ASP A 23 -75.60 -50.04 -38.88
CA ASP A 23 -74.75 -50.38 -37.73
C ASP A 23 -73.67 -49.32 -37.48
N LEU A 24 -73.05 -48.78 -38.53
CA LEU A 24 -72.09 -47.68 -38.43
C LEU A 24 -72.74 -46.38 -37.93
N LEU A 25 -73.94 -46.06 -38.42
CA LEU A 25 -74.71 -44.92 -37.94
C LEU A 25 -75.04 -45.06 -36.45
N ARG A 26 -75.54 -46.23 -36.02
CA ARG A 26 -75.83 -46.49 -34.60
C ARG A 26 -74.59 -46.42 -33.71
N LYS A 27 -73.45 -46.97 -34.16
CA LYS A 27 -72.16 -46.86 -33.44
C LYS A 27 -71.70 -45.42 -33.25
N ASN A 28 -72.11 -44.51 -34.14
CA ASN A 28 -71.84 -43.08 -34.05
C ASN A 28 -73.03 -42.27 -33.47
N GLY A 29 -74.03 -42.94 -32.89
CA GLY A 29 -75.18 -42.31 -32.24
C GLY A 29 -76.17 -41.64 -33.19
N LEU A 30 -76.20 -42.04 -34.47
CA LEU A 30 -77.08 -41.49 -35.51
C LEU A 30 -78.29 -42.40 -35.77
N PRO A 31 -79.43 -41.82 -36.21
CA PRO A 31 -80.63 -42.59 -36.52
C PRO A 31 -80.43 -43.50 -37.74
N ALA A 32 -81.00 -44.70 -37.69
CA ALA A 32 -80.93 -45.65 -38.81
C ALA A 32 -81.86 -45.23 -39.95
N VAL A 33 -81.40 -45.41 -41.19
CA VAL A 33 -82.18 -45.15 -42.42
C VAL A 33 -83.28 -46.22 -42.52
N ARG A 34 -84.53 -45.77 -42.56
CA ARG A 34 -85.71 -46.63 -42.75
C ARG A 34 -85.95 -46.84 -44.25
N PHE A 35 -86.53 -47.98 -44.62
CA PHE A 35 -86.81 -48.32 -46.02
C PHE A 35 -88.32 -48.44 -46.27
N ARG A 36 -88.76 -48.01 -47.45
CA ARG A 36 -90.15 -48.11 -47.94
C ARG A 36 -90.17 -49.05 -49.14
N ARG A 37 -91.05 -50.06 -49.10
CA ARG A 37 -91.24 -51.01 -50.21
C ARG A 37 -92.27 -50.45 -51.19
N VAL A 38 -91.92 -50.27 -52.46
CA VAL A 38 -92.81 -49.73 -53.51
C VAL A 38 -92.95 -50.78 -54.61
N GLY A 39 -94.10 -51.46 -54.69
CA GLY A 39 -94.35 -52.44 -55.76
C GLY A 39 -93.33 -53.59 -55.82
N SER A 40 -93.43 -54.46 -56.83
CA SER A 40 -92.68 -55.72 -56.90
C SER A 40 -91.15 -55.53 -56.96
N GLY A 41 -90.49 -55.72 -55.81
CA GLY A 41 -89.08 -56.08 -55.71
C GLY A 41 -88.12 -54.98 -55.21
N GLU A 42 -88.46 -53.69 -55.31
CA GLU A 42 -87.51 -52.62 -54.98
C GLU A 42 -87.74 -52.04 -53.56
N VAL A 43 -86.69 -52.08 -52.74
CA VAL A 43 -86.65 -51.50 -51.39
C VAL A 43 -85.89 -50.18 -51.45
N LEU A 44 -86.62 -49.05 -51.38
CA LEU A 44 -86.04 -47.72 -51.47
C LEU A 44 -85.89 -47.09 -50.08
N PRO A 45 -84.78 -46.39 -49.78
CA PRO A 45 -84.64 -45.65 -48.53
C PRO A 45 -85.70 -44.55 -48.44
N ASP A 46 -86.32 -44.45 -47.27
CA ASP A 46 -87.26 -43.40 -46.94
C ASP A 46 -86.53 -42.06 -46.95
N ARG A 47 -86.97 -41.14 -47.81
CA ARG A 47 -86.26 -39.89 -48.07
C ARG A 47 -86.09 -39.07 -46.78
N ASP A 48 -87.12 -38.97 -45.97
CA ASP A 48 -87.09 -38.18 -44.74
C ASP A 48 -86.10 -38.78 -43.71
N SER A 49 -86.10 -40.10 -43.55
CA SER A 49 -85.16 -40.82 -42.67
C SER A 49 -83.71 -40.67 -43.11
N LEU A 50 -83.44 -40.70 -44.43
CA LEU A 50 -82.11 -40.50 -45.00
C LEU A 50 -81.65 -39.04 -44.85
N PHE A 51 -82.52 -38.07 -45.13
CA PHE A 51 -82.22 -36.64 -44.96
C PHE A 51 -81.92 -36.30 -43.50
N SER A 52 -82.68 -36.84 -42.54
CA SER A 52 -82.39 -36.65 -41.11
C SER A 52 -81.04 -37.25 -40.71
N ALA A 53 -80.71 -38.47 -41.16
CA ALA A 53 -79.42 -39.08 -40.85
C ALA A 53 -78.23 -38.29 -41.44
N ILE A 54 -78.36 -37.79 -42.67
CA ILE A 54 -77.33 -36.95 -43.31
C ILE A 54 -77.21 -35.60 -42.60
N HIS A 55 -78.33 -34.97 -42.24
CA HIS A 55 -78.35 -33.71 -41.50
C HIS A 55 -77.70 -33.85 -40.13
N ASP A 56 -78.06 -34.88 -39.36
CA ASP A 56 -77.48 -35.14 -38.04
C ASP A 56 -75.99 -35.49 -38.12
N PHE A 57 -75.56 -36.20 -39.18
CA PHE A 57 -74.15 -36.43 -39.46
C PHE A 57 -73.41 -35.11 -39.77
N GLY A 58 -74.02 -34.21 -40.55
CA GLY A 58 -73.50 -32.87 -40.81
C GLY A 58 -73.31 -32.07 -39.52
N VAL A 59 -74.34 -32.01 -38.67
CA VAL A 59 -74.27 -31.33 -37.36
C VAL A 59 -73.22 -31.95 -36.45
N GLN A 60 -73.07 -33.27 -36.43
CA GLN A 60 -72.01 -33.92 -35.65
C GLN A 60 -70.61 -33.60 -36.18
N LEU A 61 -70.42 -33.51 -37.50
CA LEU A 61 -69.15 -33.11 -38.11
C LEU A 61 -68.83 -31.65 -37.79
N GLU A 62 -69.81 -30.75 -37.84
CA GLU A 62 -69.64 -29.35 -37.45
C GLU A 62 -69.22 -29.23 -35.98
N ARG A 63 -69.93 -29.90 -35.06
CA ARG A 63 -69.55 -29.91 -33.63
C ARG A 63 -68.15 -30.48 -33.39
N LYS A 64 -67.79 -31.56 -34.09
CA LYS A 64 -66.43 -32.12 -34.00
C LYS A 64 -65.39 -31.15 -34.55
N ASN A 65 -65.70 -30.45 -35.63
CA ASN A 65 -64.82 -29.44 -36.21
C ASN A 65 -64.64 -28.24 -35.26
N GLU A 66 -65.71 -27.74 -34.66
CA GLU A 66 -65.66 -26.70 -33.60
C GLU A 66 -64.79 -27.15 -32.41
N THR A 67 -64.97 -28.40 -31.96
CA THR A 67 -64.18 -28.94 -30.85
C THR A 67 -62.69 -29.04 -31.20
N ILE A 68 -62.36 -29.43 -32.44
CA ILE A 68 -60.98 -29.48 -32.93
C ILE A 68 -60.39 -28.07 -33.03
N GLU A 69 -61.15 -27.11 -33.56
CA GLU A 69 -60.74 -25.71 -33.65
C GLU A 69 -60.46 -25.13 -32.26
N ASP A 70 -61.34 -25.37 -31.28
CA ASP A 70 -61.15 -24.96 -29.88
C ASP A 70 -59.90 -25.60 -29.27
N LEU A 71 -59.66 -26.88 -29.53
CA LEU A 71 -58.50 -27.61 -29.01
C LEU A 71 -57.18 -27.13 -29.64
N VAL A 72 -57.20 -26.78 -30.93
CA VAL A 72 -56.06 -26.16 -31.63
C VAL A 72 -55.80 -24.75 -31.08
N LEU A 73 -56.84 -23.96 -30.83
CA LEU A 73 -56.70 -22.64 -30.21
C LEU A 73 -56.18 -22.74 -28.78
N ALA A 74 -56.66 -23.70 -27.99
CA ALA A 74 -56.17 -23.98 -26.64
C ALA A 74 -54.70 -24.43 -26.65
N SER A 75 -54.31 -25.30 -27.59
CA SER A 75 -52.93 -25.74 -27.79
C SER A 75 -52.00 -24.57 -28.17
N LYS A 76 -52.41 -23.72 -29.10
CA LYS A 76 -51.67 -22.49 -29.47
C LYS A 76 -51.54 -21.52 -28.29
N ARG A 77 -52.60 -21.35 -27.49
CA ARG A 77 -52.55 -20.54 -26.25
C ARG A 77 -51.58 -21.15 -25.24
N ASN A 78 -51.63 -22.46 -25.02
CA ASN A 78 -50.75 -23.15 -24.07
C ASN A 78 -49.27 -23.10 -24.51
N SER A 79 -48.98 -23.31 -25.79
CA SER A 79 -47.62 -23.16 -26.35
C SER A 79 -47.07 -21.73 -26.17
N ARG A 80 -47.90 -20.70 -26.39
CA ARG A 80 -47.51 -19.31 -26.10
C ARG A 80 -47.26 -19.06 -24.62
N LEU A 81 -48.08 -19.64 -23.74
CA LEU A 81 -47.89 -19.55 -22.29
C LEU A 81 -46.63 -20.28 -21.81
N GLN A 82 -46.34 -21.47 -22.37
CA GLN A 82 -45.10 -22.21 -22.11
C GLN A 82 -43.89 -21.39 -22.56
N SER A 83 -43.87 -20.87 -23.78
CA SER A 83 -42.77 -20.02 -24.26
C SER A 83 -42.55 -18.77 -23.41
N ARG A 84 -43.63 -18.15 -22.89
CA ARG A 84 -43.51 -17.04 -21.93
C ARG A 84 -42.91 -17.48 -20.60
N ARG A 85 -43.37 -18.60 -20.03
CA ARG A 85 -42.84 -19.16 -18.79
C ARG A 85 -41.37 -19.56 -18.93
N ASP A 86 -41.00 -20.16 -20.04
CA ASP A 86 -39.61 -20.55 -20.33
C ASP A 86 -38.72 -19.31 -20.46
N GLY A 87 -39.22 -18.24 -21.11
CA GLY A 87 -38.53 -16.95 -21.14
C GLY A 87 -38.36 -16.32 -19.75
N GLU A 88 -39.41 -16.33 -18.93
CA GLU A 88 -39.35 -15.85 -17.54
C GLU A 88 -38.37 -16.68 -16.69
N LEU A 89 -38.40 -18.01 -16.81
CA LEU A 89 -37.44 -18.91 -16.16
C LEU A 89 -36.01 -18.59 -16.58
N GLN A 90 -35.74 -18.44 -17.87
CA GLN A 90 -34.41 -18.10 -18.37
C GLN A 90 -33.94 -16.73 -17.85
N THR A 91 -34.83 -15.74 -17.76
CA THR A 91 -34.47 -14.43 -17.18
C THR A 91 -34.18 -14.53 -15.69
N ASN A 92 -34.91 -15.38 -14.96
CA ASN A 92 -34.69 -15.60 -13.53
C ASN A 92 -33.41 -16.40 -13.27
N GLU A 93 -33.10 -17.41 -14.09
CA GLU A 93 -31.84 -18.15 -14.05
C GLU A 93 -30.66 -17.22 -14.27
N LYS A 94 -30.72 -16.36 -15.30
CA LYS A 94 -29.68 -15.36 -15.57
C LYS A 94 -29.48 -14.40 -14.39
N LYS A 95 -30.57 -13.90 -13.81
CA LYS A 95 -30.51 -13.06 -12.59
C LYS A 95 -29.86 -13.81 -11.44
N ASN A 96 -30.20 -15.09 -11.24
CA ASN A 96 -29.63 -15.90 -10.18
C ASN A 96 -28.12 -16.09 -10.38
N GLU A 97 -27.67 -16.41 -11.59
CA GLU A 97 -26.25 -16.48 -11.93
C GLU A 97 -25.52 -15.15 -11.67
N ASP A 98 -26.10 -14.02 -12.08
CA ASP A 98 -25.50 -12.70 -11.86
C ASP A 98 -25.40 -12.37 -10.37
N THR A 99 -26.43 -12.70 -9.58
CA THR A 99 -26.38 -12.55 -8.11
C THR A 99 -25.34 -13.47 -7.48
N GLN A 100 -25.16 -14.69 -8.00
CA GLN A 100 -24.17 -15.63 -7.50
C GLN A 100 -22.74 -15.18 -7.84
N ARG A 101 -22.51 -14.63 -9.04
CA ARG A 101 -21.23 -13.99 -9.41
C ARG A 101 -20.93 -12.78 -8.52
N ALA A 102 -21.93 -11.95 -8.23
CA ALA A 102 -21.77 -10.81 -7.34
C ALA A 102 -21.44 -11.26 -5.91
N LEU A 103 -22.10 -12.32 -5.41
CA LEU A 103 -21.82 -12.91 -4.10
C LEU A 103 -20.38 -13.44 -4.01
N GLU A 104 -19.90 -14.16 -5.02
CA GLU A 104 -18.53 -14.68 -5.03
C GLU A 104 -17.49 -13.55 -5.09
N LYS A 105 -17.74 -12.48 -5.86
CA LYS A 105 -16.90 -11.27 -5.83
C LYS A 105 -16.87 -10.61 -4.46
N ALA A 106 -18.03 -10.48 -3.81
CA ALA A 106 -18.12 -9.90 -2.47
C ALA A 106 -17.39 -10.78 -1.42
N LYS A 107 -17.51 -12.12 -1.51
CA LYS A 107 -16.77 -13.05 -0.65
C LYS A 107 -15.26 -12.93 -0.83
N ALA A 108 -14.79 -12.83 -2.07
CA ALA A 108 -13.36 -12.65 -2.37
C ALA A 108 -12.84 -11.32 -1.78
N GLU A 109 -13.61 -10.24 -1.90
CA GLU A 109 -13.23 -8.94 -1.33
C GLU A 109 -13.22 -8.99 0.20
N ILE A 110 -14.20 -9.64 0.84
CA ILE A 110 -14.20 -9.85 2.30
C ILE A 110 -12.95 -10.64 2.74
N GLN A 111 -12.54 -11.67 1.99
CA GLN A 111 -11.32 -12.42 2.31
C GLN A 111 -10.06 -11.55 2.16
N ARG A 112 -10.00 -10.72 1.11
CA ARG A 112 -8.90 -9.76 0.90
C ARG A 112 -8.81 -8.75 2.05
N LEU A 113 -9.94 -8.16 2.44
CA LEU A 113 -10.00 -7.21 3.56
C LEU A 113 -9.64 -7.87 4.89
N LYS A 114 -10.05 -9.11 5.13
CA LYS A 114 -9.62 -9.87 6.33
C LYS A 114 -8.12 -10.14 6.35
N ALA A 115 -7.51 -10.44 5.21
CA ALA A 115 -6.06 -10.62 5.11
C ALA A 115 -5.32 -9.31 5.40
N LEU A 116 -5.79 -8.20 4.84
CA LEU A 116 -5.24 -6.86 5.08
C LEU A 116 -5.35 -6.46 6.56
N GLN A 117 -6.53 -6.67 7.17
CA GLN A 117 -6.74 -6.41 8.60
C GLN A 117 -5.79 -7.24 9.47
N LYS A 118 -5.55 -8.51 9.09
CA LYS A 118 -4.61 -9.37 9.81
C LYS A 118 -3.18 -8.83 9.71
N THR A 119 -2.72 -8.44 8.53
CA THR A 119 -1.37 -7.87 8.37
C THR A 119 -1.21 -6.54 9.12
N GLU A 120 -2.23 -5.68 9.10
CA GLU A 120 -2.23 -4.44 9.89
C GLU A 120 -2.18 -4.75 11.39
N SER A 121 -2.97 -5.72 11.87
CA SER A 121 -2.93 -6.13 13.28
C SER A 121 -1.56 -6.67 13.71
N GLU A 122 -0.90 -7.47 12.86
CA GLU A 122 0.44 -7.99 13.11
C GLU A 122 1.48 -6.85 13.15
N SER A 123 1.36 -5.87 12.24
CA SER A 123 2.24 -4.69 12.23
C SER A 123 2.07 -3.83 13.49
N ALA A 124 0.82 -3.61 13.93
CA ALA A 124 0.50 -2.88 15.16
C ALA A 124 1.02 -3.61 16.40
N GLU A 125 0.92 -4.95 16.43
CA GLU A 125 1.51 -5.74 17.52
C GLU A 125 3.04 -5.64 17.57
N LEU A 126 3.71 -5.63 16.41
CA LEU A 126 5.16 -5.45 16.34
C LEU A 126 5.58 -4.06 16.85
N LEU A 127 4.87 -3.00 16.45
CA LEU A 127 5.09 -1.65 16.97
C LEU A 127 4.84 -1.57 18.47
N SER A 128 3.77 -2.19 18.98
CA SER A 128 3.50 -2.27 20.42
C SER A 128 4.62 -2.96 21.19
N LYS A 129 5.20 -4.04 20.64
CA LYS A 129 6.34 -4.74 21.23
C LYS A 129 7.61 -3.89 21.23
N LYS A 130 7.90 -3.17 20.15
CA LYS A 130 9.02 -2.21 20.05
C LYS A 130 8.88 -1.06 21.05
N LEU A 131 7.68 -0.50 21.17
CA LEU A 131 7.41 0.61 22.08
C LEU A 131 7.51 0.17 23.55
N LYS A 132 7.04 -1.04 23.88
CA LYS A 132 7.23 -1.65 25.21
C LYS A 132 8.70 -1.88 25.54
N SER A 133 9.50 -2.39 24.60
CA SER A 133 10.93 -2.62 24.84
C SER A 133 11.69 -1.30 25.00
N SER A 134 11.34 -0.26 24.21
CA SER A 134 11.88 1.10 24.38
C SER A 134 11.50 1.68 25.75
N CYS A 135 10.23 1.56 26.17
CA CYS A 135 9.77 2.02 27.47
C CYS A 135 10.53 1.36 28.64
N ILE A 136 10.79 0.04 28.55
CA ILE A 136 11.59 -0.67 29.57
C ILE A 136 13.03 -0.15 29.60
N ARG A 137 13.63 0.09 28.43
CA ARG A 137 14.99 0.64 28.31
C ARG A 137 15.09 2.03 28.93
N LEU A 138 14.16 2.93 28.58
CA LEU A 138 14.08 4.27 29.15
C LEU A 138 13.85 4.23 30.67
N GLN A 139 13.00 3.32 31.15
CA GLN A 139 12.78 3.14 32.59
C GLN A 139 14.06 2.66 33.31
N GLN A 140 14.85 1.80 32.68
CA GLN A 140 16.14 1.35 33.22
C GLN A 140 17.17 2.48 33.23
N GLN A 141 17.27 3.26 32.14
CA GLN A 141 18.13 4.45 32.08
C GLN A 141 17.74 5.47 33.14
N LEU A 142 16.44 5.72 33.35
CA LEU A 142 15.93 6.60 34.39
C LEU A 142 16.40 6.12 35.77
N LYS A 143 16.22 4.84 36.11
CA LYS A 143 16.69 4.27 37.39
C LYS A 143 18.19 4.43 37.59
N VAL A 144 19.00 4.17 36.55
CA VAL A 144 20.46 4.35 36.62
C VAL A 144 20.81 5.82 36.83
N SER A 145 20.13 6.72 36.14
CA SER A 145 20.32 8.17 36.29
C SER A 145 19.93 8.65 37.70
N GLU A 146 18.86 8.12 38.29
CA GLU A 146 18.44 8.40 39.66
C GLU A 146 19.50 7.94 40.67
N HIS A 147 20.02 6.72 40.52
CA HIS A 147 21.11 6.24 41.38
C HIS A 147 22.37 7.10 41.25
N ARG A 148 22.71 7.54 40.03
CA ARG A 148 23.83 8.45 39.78
C ARG A 148 23.63 9.81 40.44
N VAL A 149 22.42 10.36 40.39
CA VAL A 149 22.07 11.62 41.06
C VAL A 149 22.15 11.46 42.57
N LYS A 150 21.55 10.41 43.14
CA LYS A 150 21.63 10.11 44.59
C LYS A 150 23.08 9.98 45.07
N ALA A 151 23.94 9.32 44.30
CA ALA A 151 25.36 9.22 44.63
C ALA A 151 26.05 10.60 44.64
N LYS A 152 25.73 11.47 43.67
CA LYS A 152 26.23 12.85 43.64
C LYS A 152 25.67 13.70 44.77
N GLU A 153 24.40 13.54 45.15
CA GLU A 153 23.79 14.22 46.29
C GLU A 153 24.52 13.89 47.59
N VAL A 154 24.86 12.61 47.83
CA VAL A 154 25.65 12.20 49.00
C VAL A 154 27.04 12.83 48.99
N ILE A 155 27.70 12.96 47.83
CA ILE A 155 28.99 13.64 47.73
C ILE A 155 28.85 15.13 48.03
N VAL A 156 27.81 15.78 47.50
CA VAL A 156 27.53 17.20 47.77
C VAL A 156 27.25 17.42 49.26
N GLU A 157 26.50 16.54 49.91
CA GLU A 157 26.24 16.59 51.35
C GLU A 157 27.54 16.42 52.16
N ARG A 158 28.42 15.48 51.77
CA ARG A 158 29.76 15.35 52.36
C ARG A 158 30.63 16.60 52.15
N MET A 159 30.50 17.27 51.01
CA MET A 159 31.22 18.52 50.77
C MET A 159 30.65 19.68 51.60
N GLN A 160 29.32 19.79 51.67
CA GLN A 160 28.63 20.80 52.49
C GLN A 160 28.97 20.65 53.97
N THR A 161 28.99 19.42 54.48
CA THR A 161 29.39 19.15 55.88
C THR A 161 30.86 19.49 56.13
N LYS A 162 31.78 19.17 55.21
CA LYS A 162 33.19 19.60 55.32
C LYS A 162 33.35 21.13 55.30
N LEU A 163 32.64 21.82 54.41
CA LEU A 163 32.64 23.28 54.36
C LEU A 163 32.06 23.89 55.64
N GLN A 164 30.98 23.32 56.17
CA GLN A 164 30.40 23.76 57.43
C GLN A 164 31.37 23.56 58.59
N GLN A 165 32.03 22.39 58.67
CA GLN A 165 33.08 22.13 59.67
C GLN A 165 34.23 23.13 59.56
N GLN A 166 34.64 23.52 58.35
CA GLN A 166 35.68 24.52 58.15
C GLN A 166 35.22 25.92 58.60
N VAL A 167 33.99 26.32 58.27
CA VAL A 167 33.38 27.58 58.74
C VAL A 167 33.27 27.60 60.27
N ASP A 168 32.84 26.50 60.88
CA ASP A 168 32.73 26.37 62.33
C ASP A 168 34.11 26.42 63.00
N LYS A 169 35.13 25.76 62.42
CA LYS A 169 36.53 25.86 62.87
C LYS A 169 37.05 27.29 62.80
N GLU A 170 36.83 28.00 61.69
CA GLU A 170 37.20 29.41 61.57
C GLU A 170 36.46 30.31 62.57
N ASN A 171 35.19 30.06 62.81
CA ASN A 171 34.42 30.80 63.81
C ASN A 171 34.95 30.55 65.22
N MET A 172 35.29 29.30 65.55
CA MET A 172 35.93 28.97 66.82
C MET A 172 37.28 29.68 66.96
N ASN A 173 38.12 29.68 65.91
CA ASN A 173 39.39 30.40 65.89
C ASN A 173 39.17 31.91 66.10
N LYS A 174 38.24 32.53 65.36
CA LYS A 174 37.87 33.95 65.55
C LYS A 174 37.38 34.24 66.97
N THR A 175 36.64 33.34 67.61
CA THR A 175 36.22 33.52 69.01
C THR A 175 37.36 33.37 70.00
N ARG A 176 38.31 32.46 69.74
CA ARG A 176 39.52 32.26 70.53
C ARG A 176 40.43 33.49 70.44
N ASP A 177 40.65 34.02 69.23
CA ASP A 177 41.44 35.23 69.01
C ASP A 177 40.81 36.43 69.71
N ARG A 178 39.48 36.57 69.63
CA ARG A 178 38.74 37.61 70.38
C ARG A 178 38.88 37.46 71.89
N ARG A 179 38.90 36.22 72.41
CA ARG A 179 39.10 35.96 73.84
C ARG A 179 40.52 36.31 74.27
N ALA A 180 41.52 35.93 73.49
CA ALA A 180 42.92 36.27 73.74
C ALA A 180 43.13 37.80 73.70
N PHE A 181 42.54 38.48 72.71
CA PHE A 181 42.53 39.94 72.65
C PHE A 181 41.90 40.56 73.90
N ARG A 182 40.74 40.04 74.33
CA ARG A 182 40.07 40.49 75.57
C ARG A 182 40.97 40.30 76.79
N ASN A 183 41.66 39.19 76.92
CA ASN A 183 42.57 38.93 78.04
C ASN A 183 43.81 39.85 78.05
N LEU A 184 44.21 40.38 76.89
CA LEU A 184 45.38 41.26 76.77
C LEU A 184 45.04 42.75 76.90
N GLN A 185 43.84 43.16 76.50
CA GLN A 185 43.43 44.58 76.47
C GLN A 185 42.24 44.91 77.40
N ASP A 186 41.68 43.93 78.11
CA ASP A 186 40.48 44.03 78.98
C ASP A 186 39.26 44.69 78.31
N ARG A 187 39.16 44.59 76.98
CA ARG A 187 38.06 45.15 76.17
C ARG A 187 37.85 44.36 74.89
N ASP A 188 36.67 44.48 74.28
CA ASP A 188 36.37 43.87 72.97
C ASP A 188 36.99 44.66 71.79
N PRO A 189 37.43 43.97 70.73
CA PRO A 189 38.03 44.60 69.57
C PRO A 189 37.01 45.39 68.73
N ARG A 190 37.37 46.62 68.34
CA ARG A 190 36.53 47.47 67.49
C ARG A 190 36.74 47.15 66.01
N ARG A 191 35.68 46.73 65.32
CA ARG A 191 35.73 46.26 63.92
C ARG A 191 36.26 47.27 62.89
N ALA A 192 36.25 48.57 63.20
CA ALA A 192 36.67 49.64 62.28
C ALA A 192 38.04 50.27 62.64
N ASN A 193 38.71 49.81 63.71
CA ASN A 193 39.99 50.36 64.11
C ASN A 193 41.14 49.51 63.52
N PRO A 194 41.98 50.07 62.63
CA PRO A 194 43.04 49.30 61.96
C PRO A 194 44.07 48.73 62.94
N ARG A 195 44.34 49.40 64.07
CA ARG A 195 45.26 48.87 65.09
C ARG A 195 44.70 47.64 65.82
N ASP A 196 43.39 47.59 66.04
CA ASP A 196 42.74 46.44 66.70
C ASP A 196 42.67 45.25 65.73
N ILE A 197 42.49 45.51 64.42
CA ILE A 197 42.54 44.48 63.36
C ILE A 197 43.96 43.90 63.26
N GLN A 198 44.98 44.75 63.18
CA GLN A 198 46.38 44.31 63.14
C GLN A 198 46.76 43.52 64.39
N ALA A 199 46.31 43.95 65.57
CA ALA A 199 46.52 43.22 66.81
C ALA A 199 45.83 41.84 66.79
N LEU A 200 44.59 41.74 66.29
CA LEU A 200 43.91 40.45 66.12
C LEU A 200 44.62 39.52 65.13
N GLU A 201 45.16 40.05 64.03
CA GLU A 201 45.95 39.26 63.07
C GLU A 201 47.22 38.72 63.72
N THR A 202 47.97 39.56 64.46
CA THR A 202 49.16 39.08 65.19
C THR A 202 48.82 38.04 66.24
N ILE A 203 47.72 38.23 66.99
CA ILE A 203 47.23 37.24 67.96
C ILE A 203 46.86 35.94 67.25
N GLY A 204 46.16 35.99 66.11
CA GLY A 204 45.80 34.82 65.33
C GLY A 204 47.03 34.01 64.88
N VAL A 205 48.10 34.69 64.44
CA VAL A 205 49.37 34.01 64.06
C VAL A 205 49.99 33.30 65.27
N TYR A 206 50.07 33.96 66.42
CA TYR A 206 50.67 33.34 67.62
C TYR A 206 49.78 32.26 68.23
N GLU A 207 48.46 32.40 68.20
CA GLU A 207 47.51 31.38 68.64
C GLU A 207 47.57 30.14 67.74
N ALA A 208 47.72 30.32 66.42
CA ALA A 208 47.94 29.23 65.47
C ALA A 208 49.27 28.52 65.71
N GLN A 209 50.37 29.27 65.94
CA GLN A 209 51.65 28.66 66.33
C GLN A 209 51.55 27.90 67.65
N ARG A 210 50.82 28.43 68.64
CA ARG A 210 50.59 27.74 69.92
C ARG A 210 49.78 26.46 69.73
N GLU A 211 48.77 26.48 68.85
CA GLU A 211 47.98 25.30 68.50
C GLU A 211 48.83 24.25 67.78
N GLN A 212 49.67 24.64 66.81
CA GLN A 212 50.58 23.72 66.13
C GLN A 212 51.55 23.05 67.11
N MET A 213 52.20 23.82 67.98
CA MET A 213 53.09 23.27 69.01
C MET A 213 52.34 22.32 69.94
N GLN A 214 51.08 22.64 70.31
CA GLN A 214 50.25 21.78 71.13
C GLN A 214 49.91 20.47 70.41
N GLU A 215 49.51 20.53 69.13
CA GLU A 215 49.26 19.37 68.28
C GLU A 215 50.50 18.47 68.15
N GLU A 216 51.68 19.04 67.96
CA GLU A 216 52.95 18.30 67.95
C GLU A 216 53.22 17.63 69.29
N THR A 217 52.99 18.33 70.42
CA THR A 217 53.14 17.69 71.75
C THR A 217 52.14 16.57 71.96
N ASP A 218 50.90 16.71 71.49
CA ASP A 218 49.86 15.69 71.67
C ASP A 218 50.07 14.51 70.69
N HIS A 219 50.62 14.77 69.51
CA HIS A 219 51.09 13.73 68.60
C HIS A 219 52.24 12.92 69.20
N LEU A 220 53.26 13.60 69.74
CA LEU A 220 54.38 12.95 70.42
C LEU A 220 53.90 12.15 71.64
N LYS A 221 52.99 12.69 72.45
CA LYS A 221 52.37 11.95 73.56
C LYS A 221 51.61 10.70 73.06
N SER A 222 50.89 10.82 71.94
CA SER A 222 50.14 9.70 71.36
C SER A 222 51.06 8.61 70.81
N GLN A 223 52.17 8.99 70.16
CA GLN A 223 53.20 8.05 69.73
C GLN A 223 53.85 7.36 70.92
N VAL A 224 54.21 8.11 71.96
CA VAL A 224 54.75 7.54 73.21
C VAL A 224 53.73 6.59 73.85
N ALA A 225 52.44 6.92 73.85
CA ALA A 225 51.39 6.03 74.35
C ALA A 225 51.25 4.76 73.52
N ALA A 226 51.27 4.86 72.18
CA ALA A 226 51.20 3.72 71.27
C ALA A 226 52.43 2.79 71.40
N LEU A 227 53.64 3.35 71.47
CA LEU A 227 54.87 2.60 71.70
C LEU A 227 54.86 1.95 73.09
N ASN A 228 54.34 2.63 74.12
CA ASN A 228 54.18 2.04 75.44
C ASN A 228 53.15 0.90 75.45
N SER A 229 52.07 0.97 74.68
CA SER A 229 51.14 -0.17 74.54
C SER A 229 51.79 -1.33 73.78
N GLU A 230 52.54 -1.05 72.72
CA GLU A 230 53.25 -2.09 71.96
C GLU A 230 54.34 -2.76 72.81
N LEU A 231 55.07 -2.00 73.63
CA LEU A 231 56.02 -2.53 74.61
C LEU A 231 55.32 -3.40 75.65
N ARG A 232 54.16 -2.97 76.18
CA ARG A 232 53.37 -3.79 77.10
C ARG A 232 52.87 -5.08 76.45
N ASP A 233 52.44 -5.04 75.20
CA ASP A 233 52.01 -6.24 74.47
C ASP A 233 53.17 -7.19 74.23
N LYS A 234 54.36 -6.67 73.90
CA LYS A 234 55.61 -7.45 73.78
C LYS A 234 56.05 -8.03 75.12
N ASP A 235 56.00 -7.27 76.21
CA ASP A 235 56.31 -7.76 77.56
C ASP A 235 55.30 -8.84 78.00
N ASN A 236 54.02 -8.68 77.66
CA ASN A 236 52.99 -9.70 77.90
C ASN A 236 53.23 -10.97 77.08
N LEU A 237 53.67 -10.85 75.82
CA LEU A 237 54.10 -11.97 74.98
C LEU A 237 55.31 -12.69 75.57
N ILE A 238 56.32 -11.94 76.01
CA ILE A 238 57.52 -12.49 76.66
C ILE A 238 57.15 -13.17 77.97
N ALA A 239 56.29 -12.58 78.80
CA ALA A 239 55.80 -13.19 80.05
C ALA A 239 55.03 -14.49 79.80
N ARG A 240 54.24 -14.56 78.71
CA ARG A 240 53.55 -15.79 78.28
C ARG A 240 54.54 -16.85 77.77
N GLN A 241 55.53 -16.45 76.98
CA GLN A 241 56.56 -17.37 76.48
C GLN A 241 57.49 -17.89 77.58
N SER A 242 57.88 -17.06 78.54
CA SER A 242 58.69 -17.48 79.70
C SER A 242 57.89 -18.34 80.68
N SER A 243 56.59 -18.09 80.86
CA SER A 243 55.68 -18.98 81.60
C SER A 243 55.44 -20.32 80.89
N ALA A 244 55.44 -20.33 79.55
CA ALA A 244 55.36 -21.55 78.74
C ALA A 244 56.68 -22.34 78.74
N ALA A 245 57.82 -21.66 78.65
CA ALA A 245 59.16 -22.26 78.68
C ALA A 245 59.51 -22.93 80.03
N LEU A 246 58.88 -22.48 81.13
CA LEU A 246 59.00 -23.13 82.45
C LEU A 246 58.09 -24.37 82.62
N ARG A 247 57.21 -24.69 81.67
CA ARG A 247 56.25 -25.80 81.78
C ARG A 247 56.39 -26.91 80.73
N SER A 248 57.38 -26.87 79.83
CA SER A 248 57.56 -27.94 78.84
C SER A 248 59.03 -28.24 78.55
N GLU A 249 59.50 -29.42 79.01
CA GLU A 249 60.65 -30.11 78.43
C GLU A 249 60.31 -30.67 77.03
N PRO A 250 61.29 -30.80 76.12
CA PRO A 250 61.05 -30.99 74.69
C PRO A 250 60.85 -32.46 74.31
N PRO A 251 60.09 -32.73 73.23
CA PRO A 251 60.69 -33.57 72.19
C PRO A 251 60.28 -33.26 70.74
N VAL A 252 61.30 -33.41 69.89
CA VAL A 252 61.33 -34.16 68.62
C VAL A 252 60.50 -33.64 67.43
N TRP A 253 61.27 -33.23 66.43
CA TRP A 253 60.92 -32.84 65.07
C TRP A 253 60.23 -33.95 64.29
N ASP A 254 59.15 -33.63 63.57
CA ASP A 254 58.98 -34.13 62.20
C ASP A 254 58.09 -33.23 61.31
N GLU A 255 58.48 -33.25 60.05
CA GLU A 255 58.07 -32.62 58.79
C GLU A 255 56.65 -32.01 58.60
N CYS A 256 56.59 -30.79 58.04
CA CYS A 256 56.04 -30.55 56.68
C CYS A 256 56.27 -29.09 56.20
N LEU A 257 57.22 -28.98 55.26
CA LEU A 257 57.26 -28.13 54.06
C LEU A 257 57.10 -26.61 54.17
N ASP A 258 58.26 -25.96 54.06
CA ASP A 258 58.49 -24.53 53.88
C ASP A 258 58.58 -24.15 52.38
N GLU A 259 58.01 -23.01 52.02
CA GLU A 259 58.13 -22.39 50.70
C GLU A 259 59.34 -21.44 50.66
N GLY A 260 60.17 -21.59 49.63
CA GLY A 260 60.81 -20.45 48.96
C GLY A 260 62.31 -20.27 49.16
N GLY A 261 63.10 -20.51 48.11
CA GLY A 261 64.43 -19.91 47.99
C GLY A 261 65.44 -20.54 47.01
N ALA A 262 65.34 -20.16 45.72
CA ALA A 262 66.44 -19.81 44.78
C ALA A 262 67.37 -20.85 44.06
N GLU A 263 67.60 -20.52 42.77
CA GLU A 263 68.78 -20.70 41.87
C GLU A 263 68.90 -21.83 40.78
N ARG A 264 69.07 -21.35 39.52
CA ARG A 264 70.04 -21.71 38.42
C ARG A 264 69.97 -23.00 37.55
N ALA A 265 69.85 -22.73 36.22
CA ALA A 265 70.69 -23.12 35.05
C ALA A 265 70.50 -24.41 34.18
N SER A 266 70.48 -24.16 32.84
CA SER A 266 71.04 -24.89 31.65
C SER A 266 70.39 -26.13 30.97
N GLY A 267 70.38 -26.14 29.61
CA GLY A 267 70.39 -27.39 28.78
C GLY A 267 69.94 -27.37 27.28
N SER A 268 70.93 -27.23 26.36
CA SER A 268 71.16 -27.59 24.92
C SER A 268 70.27 -28.47 23.95
N GLN A 269 70.37 -28.12 22.63
CA GLN A 269 70.64 -28.90 21.34
C GLN A 269 69.58 -29.87 20.71
N SER A 270 69.48 -30.25 19.39
CA SER A 270 70.20 -30.05 18.08
C SER A 270 69.43 -30.62 16.81
N HIS A 271 69.84 -30.21 15.58
CA HIS A 271 69.94 -30.83 14.20
C HIS A 271 68.90 -31.85 13.59
N PHE A 272 68.69 -32.05 12.25
CA PHE A 272 69.56 -32.23 11.05
C PHE A 272 68.81 -32.01 9.69
N ARG A 273 69.57 -31.78 8.59
CA ARG A 273 69.19 -31.74 7.15
C ARG A 273 69.41 -33.09 6.45
N TYR A 274 68.81 -33.35 5.27
CA TYR A 274 69.50 -33.89 4.07
C TYR A 274 68.66 -33.76 2.77
N ARG A 275 69.35 -33.53 1.64
CA ARG A 275 68.91 -33.50 0.22
C ARG A 275 69.73 -34.56 -0.55
N PRO A 276 69.25 -35.12 -1.68
CA PRO A 276 70.03 -34.94 -2.92
C PRO A 276 69.25 -34.94 -4.26
N ALA A 277 69.98 -34.53 -5.30
CA ALA A 277 69.74 -34.38 -6.75
C ALA A 277 70.02 -35.71 -7.54
N SER A 278 69.89 -35.93 -8.86
CA SER A 278 69.21 -35.38 -10.07
C SER A 278 69.85 -36.08 -11.31
N SER A 279 69.11 -36.52 -12.34
CA SER A 279 69.49 -36.61 -13.80
C SER A 279 68.43 -37.40 -14.62
N SER A 280 67.68 -36.78 -15.56
CA SER A 280 67.90 -36.70 -17.03
C SER A 280 68.07 -38.07 -17.71
N VAL A 281 67.09 -38.67 -18.43
CA VAL A 281 66.63 -38.34 -19.81
C VAL A 281 65.16 -38.75 -19.98
N ALA A 282 64.28 -38.04 -19.29
CA ALA A 282 62.88 -37.88 -19.70
C ALA A 282 62.62 -36.39 -19.88
N SER A 283 63.65 -35.65 -20.31
CA SER A 283 63.82 -34.25 -19.93
C SER A 283 62.84 -33.29 -20.58
N ASP A 284 62.34 -33.55 -21.78
CA ASP A 284 61.33 -32.67 -22.41
C ASP A 284 59.91 -33.01 -21.96
N GLU A 285 59.56 -34.30 -21.85
CA GLU A 285 58.24 -34.72 -21.34
C GLU A 285 58.12 -34.48 -19.83
N MET A 286 59.17 -34.75 -19.05
CA MET A 286 59.27 -34.31 -17.65
C MET A 286 59.40 -32.79 -17.53
N MET A 287 59.97 -32.05 -18.50
CA MET A 287 60.00 -30.58 -18.41
C MET A 287 58.62 -30.00 -18.72
N LEU A 288 57.89 -30.54 -19.69
CA LEU A 288 56.48 -30.22 -19.93
C LEU A 288 55.63 -30.60 -18.73
N GLU A 289 55.82 -31.79 -18.17
CA GLU A 289 55.13 -32.24 -16.95
C GLU A 289 55.52 -31.39 -15.73
N GLN A 290 56.78 -30.94 -15.62
CA GLN A 290 57.23 -30.00 -14.59
C GLN A 290 56.68 -28.60 -14.79
N LEU A 291 56.53 -28.12 -16.03
CA LEU A 291 55.90 -26.84 -16.34
C LEU A 291 54.40 -26.89 -16.10
N GLU A 292 53.75 -28.01 -16.42
CA GLU A 292 52.35 -28.24 -16.08
C GLU A 292 52.16 -28.39 -14.57
N ALA A 293 53.07 -29.07 -13.86
CA ALA A 293 53.06 -29.18 -12.41
C ALA A 293 53.32 -27.81 -11.76
N ALA A 294 54.26 -27.03 -12.26
CA ALA A 294 54.53 -25.67 -11.80
C ALA A 294 53.36 -24.74 -12.09
N ARG A 295 52.67 -24.90 -13.23
CA ARG A 295 51.44 -24.17 -13.54
C ARG A 295 50.31 -24.56 -12.60
N ARG A 296 50.09 -25.85 -12.33
CA ARG A 296 49.09 -26.33 -11.36
C ARG A 296 49.43 -25.84 -9.94
N GLU A 297 50.69 -25.84 -9.56
CA GLU A 297 51.17 -25.30 -8.28
C GLU A 297 50.94 -23.79 -8.20
N GLN A 298 51.23 -23.05 -9.27
CA GLN A 298 50.97 -21.62 -9.38
C GLN A 298 49.46 -21.32 -9.33
N GLU A 299 48.62 -22.12 -9.99
CA GLU A 299 47.16 -22.00 -9.93
C GLU A 299 46.63 -22.26 -8.52
N VAL A 300 47.16 -23.27 -7.81
CA VAL A 300 46.83 -23.55 -6.42
C VAL A 300 47.32 -22.44 -5.48
N ALA A 301 48.51 -21.89 -5.71
CA ALA A 301 49.04 -20.77 -4.94
C ALA A 301 48.20 -19.50 -5.16
N ALA A 302 47.82 -19.21 -6.41
CA ALA A 302 46.93 -18.12 -6.76
C ALA A 302 45.53 -18.30 -6.16
N ALA A 303 45.00 -19.53 -6.15
CA ALA A 303 43.73 -19.83 -5.50
C ALA A 303 43.79 -19.62 -3.97
N LYS A 304 44.89 -20.03 -3.32
CA LYS A 304 45.12 -19.76 -1.88
C LYS A 304 45.22 -18.26 -1.59
N LEU A 305 45.87 -17.48 -2.46
CA LEU A 305 45.94 -16.02 -2.33
C LEU A 305 44.57 -15.37 -2.51
N ARG A 306 43.81 -15.74 -3.54
CA ARG A 306 42.42 -15.26 -3.73
C ARG A 306 41.51 -15.62 -2.56
N HIS A 307 41.68 -16.80 -1.97
CA HIS A 307 40.94 -17.17 -0.77
C HIS A 307 41.30 -16.29 0.43
N ARG A 308 42.59 -16.00 0.64
CA ARG A 308 43.04 -15.06 1.69
C ARG A 308 42.52 -13.64 1.45
N GLU A 309 42.57 -13.17 0.21
CA GLU A 309 42.02 -11.87 -0.20
C GLU A 309 40.52 -11.80 0.07
N ALA A 310 39.74 -12.81 -0.32
CA ALA A 310 38.31 -12.87 -0.04
C ALA A 310 38.00 -12.88 1.46
N VAL A 311 38.81 -13.57 2.28
CA VAL A 311 38.67 -13.53 3.75
C VAL A 311 39.00 -12.14 4.30
N MET A 312 40.02 -11.46 3.77
CA MET A 312 40.35 -10.09 4.19
C MET A 312 39.25 -9.11 3.79
N ILE A 313 38.70 -9.19 2.58
CA ILE A 313 37.57 -8.37 2.13
C ILE A 313 36.37 -8.55 3.05
N LYS A 314 36.04 -9.79 3.43
CA LYS A 314 34.98 -10.06 4.41
C LYS A 314 35.24 -9.43 5.77
N LYS A 315 36.49 -9.50 6.26
CA LYS A 315 36.86 -8.88 7.54
C LYS A 315 36.78 -7.35 7.48
N VAL A 316 37.22 -6.74 6.38
CA VAL A 316 37.12 -5.29 6.18
C VAL A 316 35.66 -4.85 6.14
N ALA A 317 34.80 -5.56 5.40
CA ALA A 317 33.37 -5.28 5.35
C ALA A 317 32.71 -5.39 6.75
N MET A 318 33.10 -6.39 7.56
CA MET A 318 32.62 -6.50 8.94
C MET A 318 33.07 -5.31 9.80
N ILE A 319 34.34 -4.88 9.70
CA ILE A 319 34.85 -3.72 10.44
C ILE A 319 34.15 -2.44 10.00
N GLU A 320 33.88 -2.26 8.71
CA GLU A 320 33.14 -1.11 8.18
C GLU A 320 31.71 -1.07 8.73
N GLN A 321 31.03 -2.22 8.80
CA GLN A 321 29.70 -2.33 9.39
C GLN A 321 29.72 -2.03 10.90
N GLU A 322 30.70 -2.57 11.64
CA GLU A 322 30.89 -2.27 13.07
C GLU A 322 31.18 -0.78 13.30
N LEU A 323 31.94 -0.14 12.40
CA LEU A 323 32.26 1.27 12.47
C LEU A 323 31.04 2.16 12.18
N LEU A 324 30.19 1.78 11.22
CA LEU A 324 28.91 2.45 10.98
C LEU A 324 27.99 2.35 12.20
N ALA A 325 27.82 1.15 12.76
CA ALA A 325 27.03 0.95 13.98
C ALA A 325 27.60 1.75 15.17
N ALA A 326 28.93 1.83 15.31
CA ALA A 326 29.57 2.65 16.33
C ALA A 326 29.33 4.16 16.10
N ARG A 327 29.23 4.62 14.86
CA ARG A 327 28.92 6.02 14.54
C ARG A 327 27.46 6.36 14.82
N GLU A 328 26.54 5.48 14.48
CA GLU A 328 25.11 5.61 14.80
C GLU A 328 24.89 5.70 16.30
N THR A 329 25.48 4.78 17.07
CA THR A 329 25.40 4.82 18.55
C THR A 329 26.03 6.09 19.15
N ILE A 330 27.10 6.63 18.55
CA ILE A 330 27.65 7.95 18.95
C ILE A 330 26.67 9.08 18.64
N GLY A 331 25.95 9.01 17.51
CA GLY A 331 24.89 9.95 17.15
C GLY A 331 23.76 9.94 18.17
N GLU A 332 23.20 8.75 18.46
CA GLU A 332 22.15 8.56 19.47
C GLU A 332 22.58 9.09 20.85
N LEU A 333 23.81 8.79 21.29
CA LEU A 333 24.34 9.27 22.58
C LEU A 333 24.56 10.79 22.60
N LYS A 334 24.84 11.43 21.46
CA LYS A 334 24.95 12.89 21.37
C LYS A 334 23.58 13.55 21.45
N GLU A 335 22.59 13.00 20.77
CA GLU A 335 21.20 13.45 20.85
C GLU A 335 20.65 13.25 22.27
N GLU A 336 20.92 12.11 22.91
CA GLU A 336 20.56 11.86 24.31
C GLU A 336 21.24 12.89 25.23
N ASN A 337 22.53 13.21 25.04
CA ASN A 337 23.20 14.25 25.82
C ASN A 337 22.60 15.64 25.59
N ALA A 338 22.22 15.99 24.35
CA ALA A 338 21.55 17.25 24.05
C ALA A 338 20.19 17.31 24.75
N ASN A 339 19.40 16.24 24.67
CA ASN A 339 18.10 16.12 25.33
C ASN A 339 18.22 16.21 26.86
N LEU A 340 19.19 15.50 27.46
CA LEU A 340 19.46 15.57 28.90
C LEU A 340 19.91 16.98 29.34
N THR A 341 20.60 17.71 28.47
CA THR A 341 21.00 19.09 28.74
C THR A 341 19.78 20.02 28.74
N LEU A 342 18.92 19.92 27.72
CA LEU A 342 17.67 20.66 27.65
C LEU A 342 16.74 20.32 28.83
N GLU A 343 16.67 19.04 29.22
CA GLU A 343 15.90 18.63 30.39
C GLU A 343 16.48 19.23 31.67
N ALA A 344 17.80 19.22 31.84
CA ALA A 344 18.47 19.84 32.99
C ALA A 344 18.24 21.36 33.06
N GLU A 345 18.22 22.05 31.91
CA GLU A 345 17.92 23.48 31.82
C GLU A 345 16.45 23.80 32.07
N SER A 346 15.54 22.90 31.67
CA SER A 346 14.10 23.05 31.90
C SER A 346 13.69 22.83 33.36
N ARG A 347 14.50 22.10 34.14
CA ARG A 347 14.21 21.80 35.54
C ARG A 347 14.37 23.07 36.39
N PRO A 348 13.37 23.45 37.22
CA PRO A 348 13.50 24.57 38.12
C PRO A 348 14.71 24.42 39.04
N SER A 349 15.47 25.50 39.24
CA SER A 349 16.56 25.53 40.20
C SER A 349 16.07 25.10 41.58
N ILE A 350 16.93 24.49 42.41
CA ILE A 350 16.60 24.11 43.80
C ILE A 350 16.03 25.31 44.58
N ARG A 351 16.50 26.53 44.27
CA ARG A 351 15.97 27.76 44.85
C ARG A 351 14.51 27.99 44.43
N ASP A 352 14.22 27.86 43.15
CA ASP A 352 12.89 28.09 42.58
C ASP A 352 11.92 26.99 42.98
N TYR A 353 12.37 25.73 43.01
CA TYR A 353 11.61 24.61 43.56
C TYR A 353 11.25 24.85 45.02
N ARG A 354 12.20 25.28 45.86
CA ARG A 354 11.92 25.63 47.27
C ARG A 354 10.96 26.82 47.41
N LEU A 355 11.06 27.82 46.53
CA LEU A 355 10.13 28.95 46.52
C LEU A 355 8.72 28.52 46.11
N SER A 356 8.60 27.71 45.06
CA SER A 356 7.35 27.12 44.60
C SER A 356 6.75 26.21 45.66
N GLN A 357 7.55 25.37 46.33
CA GLN A 357 7.11 24.50 47.40
C GLN A 357 6.60 25.30 48.61
N ARG A 358 7.28 26.39 49.00
CA ARG A 358 6.79 27.32 50.03
C ARG A 358 5.49 27.98 49.61
N ARG A 359 5.36 28.39 48.34
CA ARG A 359 4.13 29.00 47.82
C ARG A 359 2.98 28.01 47.82
N ILE A 360 3.23 26.76 47.45
CA ILE A 360 2.26 25.66 47.50
C ILE A 360 1.81 25.44 48.94
N HIS A 361 2.74 25.29 49.90
CA HIS A 361 2.37 25.13 51.32
C HIS A 361 1.57 26.31 51.86
N GLN A 362 1.89 27.55 51.43
CA GLN A 362 1.11 28.74 51.81
C GLN A 362 -0.31 28.68 51.23
N LEU A 363 -0.46 28.29 49.96
CA LEU A 363 -1.77 28.17 49.31
C LEU A 363 -2.58 27.00 49.90
N GLU A 364 -1.95 25.86 50.16
CA GLU A 364 -2.58 24.71 50.81
C GLU A 364 -3.07 25.07 52.21
N ARG A 365 -2.26 25.81 52.97
CA ARG A 365 -2.65 26.34 54.28
C ARG A 365 -3.84 27.31 54.15
N GLN A 366 -3.81 28.23 53.20
CA GLN A 366 -4.94 29.14 52.94
C GLN A 366 -6.21 28.38 52.54
N VAL A 367 -6.09 27.33 51.72
CA VAL A 367 -7.22 26.49 51.32
C VAL A 367 -7.74 25.69 52.52
N ALA A 368 -6.87 25.15 53.37
CA ALA A 368 -7.27 24.42 54.58
C ALA A 368 -7.96 25.35 55.59
N GLU A 369 -7.42 26.55 55.81
CA GLU A 369 -8.01 27.59 56.66
C GLU A 369 -9.38 28.02 56.12
N ASN A 370 -9.51 28.24 54.80
CA ASN A 370 -10.79 28.57 54.18
C ASN A 370 -11.81 27.42 54.24
N LYS A 371 -11.37 26.16 54.12
CA LYS A 371 -12.23 24.98 54.25
C LYS A 371 -12.75 24.81 55.68
N LEU A 372 -11.87 24.90 56.67
CA LEU A 372 -12.26 24.88 58.08
C LEU A 372 -13.22 26.02 58.41
N ALA A 373 -12.96 27.22 57.89
CA ALA A 373 -13.88 28.36 58.05
C ALA A 373 -15.26 28.14 57.38
N LEU A 374 -15.31 27.42 56.25
CA LEU A 374 -16.56 27.02 55.60
C LEU A 374 -17.32 25.95 56.40
N GLU A 375 -16.62 25.06 57.08
CA GLU A 375 -17.19 24.00 57.93
C GLU A 375 -17.64 24.52 59.31
N GLU A 376 -16.94 25.50 59.88
CA GLU A 376 -17.28 26.11 61.18
C GLU A 376 -18.34 27.21 61.09
N ALA A 377 -18.52 27.83 59.92
CA ALA A 377 -19.50 28.90 59.76
C ALA A 377 -20.94 28.36 59.75
N SER A 378 -21.63 28.54 60.88
CA SER A 378 -23.03 28.16 61.05
C SER A 378 -24.00 29.21 60.51
N ASP A 379 -23.54 30.46 60.37
CA ASP A 379 -24.31 31.61 59.91
C ASP A 379 -23.69 32.31 58.68
N LEU A 380 -24.55 32.81 57.78
CA LEU A 380 -24.15 33.58 56.59
C LEU A 380 -23.32 34.85 56.90
N ASN A 381 -23.39 35.37 58.14
CA ASN A 381 -22.58 36.50 58.60
C ASN A 381 -21.16 36.10 58.98
N GLU A 382 -20.92 34.84 59.35
CA GLU A 382 -19.58 34.31 59.63
C GLU A 382 -18.84 34.05 58.32
N LEU A 383 -19.53 33.49 57.31
CA LEU A 383 -19.04 33.35 55.93
C LEU A 383 -18.60 34.69 55.31
N ARG A 384 -19.29 35.80 55.61
CA ARG A 384 -18.90 37.14 55.14
C ARG A 384 -17.54 37.61 55.67
N LYS A 385 -17.08 37.13 56.82
CA LYS A 385 -15.77 37.54 57.38
C LYS A 385 -14.59 36.98 56.58
N TYR A 386 -14.79 35.89 55.84
CA TYR A 386 -13.77 35.21 55.05
C TYR A 386 -13.79 35.60 53.56
N MET A 387 -14.79 36.38 53.12
CA MET A 387 -14.81 36.96 51.78
C MET A 387 -13.95 38.23 51.72
N GLY A 388 -13.23 38.43 50.61
CA GLY A 388 -12.39 39.61 50.44
C GLY A 388 -13.22 40.90 50.48
N THR A 389 -12.66 41.98 51.02
CA THR A 389 -13.34 43.30 51.06
C THR A 389 -13.80 43.77 49.69
N LYS A 390 -13.06 43.43 48.62
CA LYS A 390 -13.46 43.72 47.24
C LYS A 390 -14.71 42.95 46.81
N GLU A 391 -14.81 41.67 47.15
CA GLU A 391 -15.95 40.81 46.79
C GLU A 391 -17.20 41.18 47.58
N LEU A 392 -17.05 41.52 48.87
CA LEU A 392 -18.13 42.06 49.69
C LEU A 392 -18.70 43.36 49.10
N VAL A 393 -17.83 44.28 48.67
CA VAL A 393 -18.24 45.54 48.05
C VAL A 393 -18.94 45.31 46.71
N GLU A 394 -18.44 44.43 45.87
CA GLU A 394 -19.10 44.06 44.60
C GLU A 394 -20.48 43.44 44.85
N ARG A 395 -20.59 42.53 45.83
CA ARG A 395 -21.85 41.89 46.21
C ARG A 395 -22.84 42.90 46.78
N ASP A 396 -22.39 43.84 47.61
CA ASP A 396 -23.25 44.89 48.18
C ASP A 396 -23.70 45.90 47.11
N ARG A 397 -22.83 46.24 46.15
CA ARG A 397 -23.21 47.02 44.96
C ARG A 397 -24.28 46.31 44.13
N LEU A 398 -24.14 44.99 43.91
CA LEU A 398 -25.14 44.19 43.19
C LEU A 398 -26.46 44.09 43.96
N ASN A 399 -26.41 43.83 45.27
CA ASN A 399 -27.59 43.81 46.13
C ASN A 399 -28.34 45.15 46.12
N HIS A 400 -27.59 46.25 46.11
CA HIS A 400 -28.15 47.59 46.02
C HIS A 400 -28.76 47.86 44.62
N ARG A 401 -28.03 47.55 43.54
CA ARG A 401 -28.47 47.72 42.15
C ARG A 401 -29.74 46.92 41.83
N LEU A 402 -29.83 45.70 42.35
CA LEU A 402 -30.97 44.80 42.17
C LEU A 402 -32.07 45.00 43.23
N HIS A 403 -31.88 45.95 44.16
CA HIS A 403 -32.79 46.23 45.27
C HIS A 403 -33.20 45.00 46.08
N LEU A 404 -32.27 44.05 46.25
CA LEU A 404 -32.51 42.78 46.97
C LEU A 404 -32.80 42.98 48.46
N ASN A 405 -32.57 44.19 48.99
CA ASN A 405 -32.98 44.58 50.34
C ASN A 405 -34.49 44.44 50.58
N ARG A 406 -35.31 44.46 49.51
CA ARG A 406 -36.75 44.20 49.59
C ARG A 406 -37.06 42.73 49.94
N LEU A 407 -36.19 41.78 49.61
CA LEU A 407 -36.35 40.37 49.99
C LEU A 407 -36.20 40.16 51.49
N ASN A 408 -35.43 41.01 52.19
CA ASN A 408 -35.28 40.96 53.64
C ASN A 408 -36.53 41.44 54.39
N THR A 409 -37.45 42.13 53.69
CA THR A 409 -38.73 42.60 54.25
C THR A 409 -39.88 41.61 54.04
N LEU A 410 -39.65 40.53 53.27
CA LEU A 410 -40.67 39.53 53.00
C LEU A 410 -40.75 38.49 54.14
N PRO A 411 -41.95 37.96 54.46
CA PRO A 411 -42.11 36.83 55.36
C PRO A 411 -41.28 35.63 54.90
N ARG A 412 -40.67 34.92 55.85
CA ARG A 412 -39.75 33.79 55.57
C ARG A 412 -40.45 32.67 54.80
N GLU A 413 -41.75 32.48 55.03
CA GLU A 413 -42.60 31.50 54.36
C GLU A 413 -42.74 31.81 52.87
N THR A 414 -42.83 33.10 52.51
CA THR A 414 -42.94 33.53 51.10
C THR A 414 -41.63 33.29 50.36
N THR A 415 -40.50 33.62 50.97
CA THR A 415 -39.16 33.36 50.38
C THR A 415 -38.92 31.87 50.19
N LEU A 416 -39.32 31.04 51.14
CA LEU A 416 -39.17 29.58 51.07
C LEU A 416 -40.04 28.97 49.96
N GLU A 417 -41.26 29.46 49.74
CA GLU A 417 -42.09 29.03 48.61
C GLU A 417 -41.52 29.46 47.24
N VAL A 418 -40.90 30.64 47.16
CA VAL A 418 -40.18 31.08 45.94
C VAL A 418 -39.00 30.15 45.64
N VAL A 419 -38.20 29.78 46.65
CA VAL A 419 -37.08 28.84 46.47
C VAL A 419 -37.58 27.46 46.04
N LYS A 420 -38.63 26.94 46.67
CA LYS A 420 -39.29 25.68 46.24
C LYS A 420 -39.78 25.76 44.80
N HIS A 421 -40.35 26.90 44.38
CA HIS A 421 -40.79 27.10 43.01
C HIS A 421 -39.60 27.06 42.02
N VAL A 422 -38.48 27.70 42.36
CA VAL A 422 -37.24 27.63 41.55
C VAL A 422 -36.70 26.21 41.46
N CYS A 423 -36.70 25.45 42.56
CA CYS A 423 -36.35 24.02 42.55
C CYS A 423 -37.25 23.19 41.62
N ARG A 424 -38.57 23.47 41.57
CA ARG A 424 -39.49 22.80 40.64
C ARG A 424 -39.19 23.15 39.17
N VAL A 425 -38.91 24.42 38.87
CA VAL A 425 -38.62 24.88 37.50
C VAL A 425 -37.30 24.29 36.99
N LEU A 426 -36.26 24.33 37.83
CA LEU A 426 -34.94 23.80 37.49
C LEU A 426 -34.81 22.28 37.68
N HIS A 427 -35.86 21.62 38.18
CA HIS A 427 -35.86 20.20 38.53
C HIS A 427 -34.71 19.80 39.48
N LEU A 428 -34.45 20.64 40.48
CA LEU A 428 -33.38 20.44 41.47
C LEU A 428 -33.94 19.96 42.80
N THR A 429 -33.35 18.89 43.33
CA THR A 429 -33.64 18.37 44.68
C THR A 429 -32.84 19.07 45.77
N ASP A 430 -31.66 19.60 45.44
CA ASP A 430 -30.79 20.34 46.35
C ASP A 430 -30.80 21.85 46.02
N ILE A 431 -31.00 22.67 47.06
CA ILE A 431 -31.03 24.14 46.99
C ILE A 431 -29.65 24.71 46.65
N THR A 432 -28.57 24.04 47.05
CA THR A 432 -27.19 24.51 46.77
C THR A 432 -26.86 24.50 45.28
N LEU A 433 -27.57 23.70 44.48
CA LEU A 433 -27.37 23.56 43.04
C LEU A 433 -28.10 24.63 42.21
N ILE A 434 -28.94 25.47 42.84
CA ILE A 434 -29.66 26.54 42.14
C ILE A 434 -28.68 27.54 41.52
N ALA A 435 -27.71 28.05 42.28
CA ALA A 435 -26.76 29.04 41.78
C ALA A 435 -25.86 28.49 40.64
N PRO A 436 -25.19 27.32 40.79
CA PRO A 436 -24.43 26.72 39.69
C PRO A 436 -25.25 26.44 38.43
N SER A 437 -26.52 26.06 38.57
CA SER A 437 -27.40 25.75 37.43
C SER A 437 -27.83 27.02 36.70
N LEU A 438 -28.15 28.09 37.44
CA LEU A 438 -28.45 29.39 36.86
C LEU A 438 -27.24 30.02 36.19
N ASP A 439 -26.04 29.90 36.77
CA ASP A 439 -24.80 30.40 36.15
C ASP A 439 -24.51 29.70 34.82
N LYS A 440 -24.70 28.38 34.75
CA LYS A 440 -24.60 27.61 33.50
C LYS A 440 -25.61 28.09 32.47
N LEU A 441 -26.86 28.30 32.87
CA LEU A 441 -27.92 28.77 31.97
C LEU A 441 -27.62 30.19 31.47
N CYS A 442 -27.19 31.09 32.34
CA CYS A 442 -26.76 32.45 31.98
C CYS A 442 -25.59 32.42 30.99
N SER A 443 -24.62 31.52 31.18
CA SER A 443 -23.50 31.35 30.24
C SER A 443 -23.97 30.90 28.85
N VAL A 444 -24.88 29.92 28.78
CA VAL A 444 -25.47 29.48 27.51
C VAL A 444 -26.26 30.62 26.86
N VAL A 445 -27.09 31.32 27.62
CA VAL A 445 -27.88 32.46 27.12
C VAL A 445 -26.98 33.59 26.62
N ALA A 446 -25.83 33.85 27.27
CA ALA A 446 -24.84 34.81 26.78
C ALA A 446 -24.17 34.36 25.47
N ALA A 447 -24.07 33.05 25.22
CA ALA A 447 -23.53 32.49 23.99
C ALA A 447 -24.55 32.46 22.83
N VAL A 448 -25.85 32.47 23.12
CA VAL A 448 -26.93 32.41 22.10
C VAL A 448 -26.79 33.50 21.04
N PRO A 449 -26.55 34.80 21.34
CA PRO A 449 -26.39 35.83 20.30
C PRO A 449 -25.20 35.58 19.36
N ARG A 450 -24.11 34.99 19.88
CA ARG A 450 -22.94 34.64 19.06
C ARG A 450 -23.25 33.48 18.13
N MET A 451 -23.94 32.46 18.65
CA MET A 451 -24.41 31.32 17.87
C MET A 451 -25.42 31.75 16.80
N GLU A 452 -26.36 32.63 17.15
CA GLU A 452 -27.35 33.18 16.23
C GLU A 452 -26.69 34.04 15.14
N LYS A 453 -25.69 34.87 15.49
CA LYS A 453 -24.90 35.61 14.51
C LYS A 453 -24.18 34.66 13.54
N PHE A 454 -23.49 33.65 14.06
CA PHE A 454 -22.81 32.66 13.22
C PHE A 454 -23.78 31.92 12.29
N ILE A 455 -24.93 31.47 12.80
CA ILE A 455 -25.98 30.84 11.98
C ILE A 455 -26.46 31.80 10.91
N ARG A 456 -26.74 33.07 11.25
CA ARG A 456 -27.13 34.09 10.26
C ARG A 456 -26.07 34.33 9.19
N ASP A 457 -24.79 34.40 9.57
CA ASP A 457 -23.69 34.64 8.63
C ASP A 457 -23.53 33.46 7.67
N VAL A 458 -23.57 32.22 8.17
CA VAL A 458 -23.48 30.99 7.35
C VAL A 458 -24.70 30.83 6.45
N CYS A 459 -25.91 31.04 6.99
CA CYS A 459 -27.14 30.99 6.21
C CYS A 459 -27.19 32.08 5.15
N GLY A 460 -26.76 33.30 5.49
CA GLY A 460 -26.66 34.41 4.55
C GLY A 460 -25.67 34.12 3.43
N PHE A 461 -24.51 33.55 3.75
CA PHE A 461 -23.50 33.16 2.76
C PHE A 461 -24.04 32.12 1.76
N VAL A 462 -24.73 31.10 2.26
CA VAL A 462 -25.33 30.05 1.40
C VAL A 462 -26.50 30.60 0.59
N PHE A 463 -27.36 31.42 1.18
CA PHE A 463 -28.49 32.04 0.48
C PHE A 463 -28.05 32.95 -0.68
N LEU A 464 -26.98 33.74 -0.49
CA LEU A 464 -26.46 34.62 -1.53
C LEU A 464 -25.95 33.81 -2.74
N HIS A 465 -25.20 32.74 -2.53
CA HIS A 465 -24.64 31.94 -3.63
C HIS A 465 -25.67 31.02 -4.31
N VAL A 466 -26.70 30.55 -3.60
CA VAL A 466 -27.79 29.78 -4.23
C VAL A 466 -28.60 30.69 -5.16
N ASN A 467 -28.77 31.97 -4.82
CA ASN A 467 -29.50 32.92 -5.65
C ASN A 467 -28.65 33.58 -6.75
N ASP A 468 -27.33 33.70 -6.60
CA ASP A 468 -26.45 34.18 -7.68
C ASP A 468 -26.47 33.24 -8.90
N ASN A 469 -26.76 31.94 -8.70
CA ASN A 469 -26.94 30.98 -9.79
C ASN A 469 -28.35 31.03 -10.42
N ALA A 470 -29.28 31.82 -9.88
CA ALA A 470 -30.66 31.93 -10.32
C ALA A 470 -30.95 33.33 -10.87
N GLU A 471 -30.48 33.63 -12.09
CA GLU A 471 -30.81 34.86 -12.85
C GLU A 471 -32.29 34.95 -13.29
N THR A 472 -33.25 34.48 -12.50
CA THR A 472 -34.67 34.46 -12.85
C THR A 472 -35.54 35.06 -11.76
N LYS A 473 -35.73 36.38 -11.87
CA LYS A 473 -36.98 37.17 -11.75
C LYS A 473 -38.11 36.80 -10.75
N ASP A 474 -37.93 35.98 -9.73
CA ASP A 474 -38.90 35.83 -8.64
C ASP A 474 -38.28 36.19 -7.28
N ALA A 475 -38.04 37.49 -7.10
CA ALA A 475 -37.48 38.09 -5.88
C ALA A 475 -38.47 38.14 -4.70
N GLY A 476 -39.53 37.33 -4.71
CA GLY A 476 -40.56 37.33 -3.69
C GLY A 476 -40.90 35.91 -3.27
N SER A 477 -40.26 35.43 -2.20
CA SER A 477 -40.71 34.28 -1.39
C SER A 477 -40.01 32.92 -1.58
N ALA A 478 -38.72 32.88 -1.93
CA ALA A 478 -37.90 31.71 -1.60
C ALA A 478 -37.56 31.76 -0.09
N ARG A 479 -38.41 31.13 0.74
CA ARG A 479 -38.06 30.86 2.15
C ARG A 479 -36.85 29.95 2.16
N PHE A 480 -35.72 30.47 2.62
CA PHE A 480 -34.53 29.68 2.87
C PHE A 480 -34.79 28.71 4.02
N GLU A 481 -34.80 27.41 3.74
CA GLU A 481 -34.90 26.38 4.76
C GLU A 481 -33.50 26.08 5.30
N LEU A 482 -33.31 26.23 6.61
CA LEU A 482 -32.04 25.98 7.30
C LEU A 482 -31.50 24.56 7.03
N GLU A 483 -32.39 23.61 6.72
CA GLU A 483 -32.07 22.22 6.41
C GLU A 483 -31.26 22.06 5.12
N GLN A 484 -31.34 23.03 4.19
CA GLN A 484 -30.63 22.99 2.91
C GLN A 484 -29.19 23.49 3.01
N VAL A 485 -28.82 24.19 4.09
CA VAL A 485 -27.47 24.73 4.32
C VAL A 485 -26.41 23.65 4.31
N LEU A 486 -26.64 22.60 5.10
CA LEU A 486 -25.63 21.55 5.30
C LEU A 486 -25.41 20.71 4.04
N PRO A 487 -26.46 20.25 3.31
CA PRO A 487 -26.29 19.61 2.01
C PRO A 487 -25.54 20.48 1.00
N THR A 488 -25.85 21.79 0.90
CA THR A 488 -25.17 22.70 -0.03
C THR A 488 -23.69 22.86 0.32
N LEU A 489 -23.35 23.02 1.61
CA LEU A 489 -21.95 23.09 2.05
C LEU A 489 -21.19 21.78 1.79
N GLN A 490 -21.85 20.62 1.96
CA GLN A 490 -21.26 19.32 1.62
C GLN A 490 -21.02 19.19 0.11
N GLN A 491 -21.95 19.66 -0.72
CA GLN A 491 -21.78 19.70 -2.17
C GLN A 491 -20.60 20.58 -2.57
N TRP A 492 -20.49 21.81 -2.04
CA TRP A 492 -19.36 22.70 -2.33
C TRP A 492 -18.03 22.11 -1.87
N MET A 493 -18.01 21.38 -0.76
CA MET A 493 -16.82 20.66 -0.32
C MET A 493 -16.41 19.59 -1.33
N MET A 494 -17.36 18.84 -1.89
CA MET A 494 -17.09 17.87 -2.96
C MET A 494 -16.62 18.54 -4.25
N GLU A 495 -17.25 19.64 -4.64
CA GLU A 495 -16.86 20.43 -5.82
C GLU A 495 -15.44 20.99 -5.68
N ARG A 496 -15.08 21.49 -4.49
CA ARG A 496 -13.72 21.97 -4.21
C ARG A 496 -12.68 20.84 -4.28
N ARG A 497 -13.00 19.65 -3.76
CA ARG A 497 -12.14 18.46 -3.91
C ARG A 497 -11.96 18.07 -5.37
N LYS A 498 -13.04 18.10 -6.16
CA LYS A 498 -12.98 17.85 -7.61
C LYS A 498 -12.13 18.89 -8.33
N LEU A 499 -12.23 20.16 -7.94
CA LEU A 499 -11.42 21.24 -8.50
C LEU A 499 -9.93 21.03 -8.20
N HIS A 500 -9.56 20.67 -6.97
CA HIS A 500 -8.17 20.32 -6.65
C HIS A 500 -7.67 19.10 -7.41
N ALA A 501 -8.49 18.07 -7.61
CA ALA A 501 -8.12 16.92 -8.43
C ALA A 501 -7.87 17.33 -9.90
N LEU A 502 -8.68 18.26 -10.44
CA LEU A 502 -8.48 18.81 -11.79
C LEU A 502 -7.24 19.69 -11.89
N GLU A 503 -6.93 20.47 -10.86
CA GLU A 503 -5.69 21.26 -10.77
C GLU A 503 -4.45 20.35 -10.70
N GLY A 504 -4.52 19.27 -9.91
CA GLY A 504 -3.48 18.25 -9.84
C GLY A 504 -3.29 17.57 -11.20
N PHE A 505 -4.38 17.18 -11.87
CA PHE A 505 -4.33 16.61 -13.21
C PHE A 505 -3.73 17.58 -14.24
N LYS A 506 -4.12 18.86 -14.20
CA LYS A 506 -3.53 19.92 -15.03
C LYS A 506 -2.03 20.04 -14.77
N ALA A 507 -1.59 20.02 -13.50
CA ALA A 507 -0.18 20.05 -13.15
C ALA A 507 0.57 18.81 -13.69
N SER A 508 -0.02 17.62 -13.61
CA SER A 508 0.55 16.39 -14.20
C SER A 508 0.66 16.47 -15.72
N ILE A 509 -0.33 17.02 -16.42
CA ILE A 509 -0.24 17.25 -17.87
C ILE A 509 0.89 18.24 -18.18
N ILE A 510 0.97 19.35 -17.46
CA ILE A 510 2.00 20.36 -17.69
C ILE A 510 3.39 19.78 -17.41
N THR A 511 3.57 18.99 -16.35
CA THR A 511 4.87 18.36 -16.07
C THR A 511 5.27 17.35 -17.15
N GLU A 512 4.34 16.53 -17.63
CA GLU A 512 4.60 15.61 -18.75
C GLU A 512 4.88 16.33 -20.07
N LEU A 513 4.20 17.44 -20.35
CA LEU A 513 4.47 18.26 -21.53
C LEU A 513 5.82 18.98 -21.43
N CYS A 514 6.19 19.50 -20.26
CA CYS A 514 7.49 20.12 -20.02
C CYS A 514 8.65 19.10 -20.15
N LYS A 515 8.44 17.84 -19.78
CA LYS A 515 9.42 16.75 -20.00
C LYS A 515 9.66 16.45 -21.48
N ARG A 516 8.69 16.75 -22.36
CA ARG A 516 8.77 16.49 -23.81
C ARG A 516 9.45 17.62 -24.59
N THR A 517 9.66 18.80 -24.00
CA THR A 517 10.48 19.86 -24.60
C THR A 517 11.98 19.57 -24.47
N VAL A 518 12.44 18.55 -25.20
CA VAL A 518 13.83 18.45 -25.64
C VAL A 518 13.82 18.14 -27.15
N GLY A 519 14.18 19.16 -27.92
CA GLY A 519 14.43 19.08 -29.35
C GLY A 519 14.03 20.34 -30.11
N PRO A 520 14.80 21.45 -30.03
CA PRO A 520 14.77 22.46 -31.08
C PRO A 520 15.50 21.86 -32.29
N GLY A 521 14.74 21.36 -33.26
CA GLY A 521 15.29 20.84 -34.50
C GLY A 521 14.18 20.77 -35.53
N ILE A 522 14.43 21.37 -36.69
CA ILE A 522 13.50 21.52 -37.82
C ILE A 522 12.60 22.75 -37.66
N LEU A 523 13.15 23.93 -37.92
CA LEU A 523 12.95 24.65 -39.18
C LEU A 523 14.02 25.75 -39.28
N ASN A 524 14.78 25.72 -40.38
CA ASN A 524 15.61 26.84 -40.78
C ASN A 524 14.71 28.04 -41.05
N ASP A 525 15.00 29.17 -40.42
CA ASP A 525 14.92 30.45 -41.11
C ASP A 525 16.12 31.31 -40.69
N THR A 526 16.63 31.97 -41.70
CA THR A 526 17.91 32.65 -41.84
C THR A 526 18.11 33.85 -40.91
N GLU A 527 19.38 34.03 -40.52
CA GLU A 527 20.07 35.28 -40.17
C GLU A 527 19.40 36.21 -39.13
N ASP A 528 20.01 36.30 -37.94
CA ASP A 528 20.66 37.55 -37.53
C ASP A 528 21.52 37.34 -36.28
N GLY A 529 22.72 37.91 -36.30
CA GLY A 529 23.68 37.83 -35.21
C GLY A 529 23.42 38.88 -34.13
N ASN A 530 23.48 38.47 -32.86
CA ASN A 530 24.34 39.09 -31.85
C ASN A 530 24.19 38.41 -30.49
N GLU A 531 25.34 38.11 -29.91
CA GLU A 531 25.69 38.23 -28.49
C GLU A 531 24.73 37.75 -27.38
N THR A 532 25.24 36.74 -26.65
CA THR A 532 25.22 36.60 -25.19
C THR A 532 23.87 36.71 -24.47
N GLU A 533 23.32 35.56 -24.06
CA GLU A 533 22.95 35.22 -22.66
C GLU A 533 22.16 33.89 -22.64
N SER A 534 22.28 33.19 -21.51
CA SER A 534 21.69 31.90 -21.13
C SER A 534 20.30 31.59 -21.74
N PRO A 535 19.99 30.32 -22.10
CA PRO A 535 18.66 29.98 -22.58
C PRO A 535 17.65 30.08 -21.42
N PRO A 536 16.59 30.92 -21.50
CA PRO A 536 15.50 30.85 -20.54
C PRO A 536 14.64 29.64 -20.90
N SER A 537 14.51 28.73 -19.95
CA SER A 537 13.45 27.73 -19.91
C SER A 537 12.10 28.44 -19.86
N HIS A 538 11.55 28.83 -21.01
CA HIS A 538 10.18 29.33 -21.07
C HIS A 538 9.22 28.21 -20.65
N PRO A 539 8.49 28.36 -19.53
CA PRO A 539 7.43 27.42 -19.19
C PRO A 539 6.38 27.48 -20.31
N THR A 540 6.02 26.33 -20.85
CA THR A 540 5.04 26.19 -21.92
C THR A 540 3.75 26.90 -21.51
N THR A 541 3.45 28.04 -22.12
CA THR A 541 2.22 28.80 -21.84
C THR A 541 1.01 27.89 -22.05
N LEU A 542 -0.04 28.01 -21.22
CA LEU A 542 -1.23 27.14 -21.27
C LEU A 542 -1.78 26.96 -22.69
N SER A 543 -1.77 28.01 -23.50
CA SER A 543 -2.20 27.99 -24.90
C SER A 543 -1.33 27.07 -25.79
N ARG A 544 -0.02 27.02 -25.55
CA ARG A 544 0.91 26.15 -26.29
C ARG A 544 0.77 24.69 -25.85
N ALA A 545 0.52 24.44 -24.57
CA ALA A 545 0.22 23.10 -24.06
C ALA A 545 -1.09 22.53 -24.65
N VAL A 546 -2.15 23.34 -24.69
CA VAL A 546 -3.44 22.97 -25.32
C VAL A 546 -3.26 22.69 -26.81
N HIS A 547 -2.46 23.50 -27.51
CA HIS A 547 -2.20 23.30 -28.94
C HIS A 547 -1.46 21.98 -29.21
N ILE A 548 -0.42 21.66 -28.44
CA ILE A 548 0.33 20.39 -28.55
C ILE A 548 -0.57 19.18 -28.27
N VAL A 549 -1.45 19.27 -27.26
CA VAL A 549 -2.43 18.21 -26.98
C VAL A 549 -3.42 18.06 -28.14
N SER A 550 -3.87 19.16 -28.74
CA SER A 550 -4.78 19.12 -29.88
C SER A 550 -4.13 18.45 -31.10
N GLU A 551 -2.87 18.76 -31.40
CA GLU A 551 -2.10 18.11 -32.48
C GLU A 551 -1.90 16.61 -32.21
N LEU A 552 -1.64 16.22 -30.96
CA LEU A 552 -1.52 14.81 -30.57
C LEU A 552 -2.83 14.04 -30.75
N VAL A 553 -3.96 14.65 -30.37
CA VAL A 553 -5.28 14.05 -30.56
C VAL A 553 -5.62 13.92 -32.04
N GLU A 554 -5.23 14.90 -32.87
CA GLU A 554 -5.42 14.80 -34.33
C GLU A 554 -4.53 13.71 -34.95
N LEU A 555 -3.28 13.60 -34.50
CA LEU A 555 -2.38 12.52 -34.92
C LEU A 555 -2.95 11.15 -34.53
N GLU A 556 -3.43 11.00 -33.29
CA GLU A 556 -4.03 9.75 -32.81
C GLU A 556 -5.30 9.38 -33.60
N LYS A 557 -6.16 10.36 -33.90
CA LYS A 557 -7.31 10.16 -34.79
C LYS A 557 -6.88 9.69 -36.17
N SER A 558 -5.81 10.26 -36.73
CA SER A 558 -5.28 9.84 -38.04
C SER A 558 -4.75 8.40 -38.03
N VAL A 559 -4.08 8.00 -36.95
CA VAL A 559 -3.53 6.64 -36.77
C VAL A 559 -4.65 5.62 -36.58
N ILE A 560 -5.68 5.97 -35.81
CA ILE A 560 -6.89 5.12 -35.65
C ILE A 560 -7.59 4.96 -37.00
N HIS A 561 -7.77 6.05 -37.76
CA HIS A 561 -8.40 5.99 -39.07
C HIS A 561 -7.61 5.15 -40.08
N HIS A 562 -6.27 5.32 -40.12
CA HIS A 562 -5.41 4.46 -40.93
C HIS A 562 -5.53 2.99 -40.52
N ARG A 563 -5.55 2.69 -39.21
CA ARG A 563 -5.73 1.34 -38.70
C ARG A 563 -7.09 0.76 -39.13
N GLU A 564 -8.17 1.52 -39.06
CA GLU A 564 -9.50 1.10 -39.54
C GLU A 564 -9.48 0.76 -41.03
N ILE A 565 -8.89 1.61 -41.88
CA ILE A 565 -8.73 1.36 -43.32
C ILE A 565 -7.95 0.06 -43.56
N TYR A 566 -6.83 -0.15 -42.87
CA TYR A 566 -6.04 -1.38 -43.00
C TYR A 566 -6.78 -2.62 -42.50
N THR A 567 -7.63 -2.48 -41.49
CA THR A 567 -8.43 -3.59 -40.94
C THR A 567 -9.57 -3.96 -41.91
N GLN A 568 -10.18 -2.96 -42.55
CA GLN A 568 -11.18 -3.16 -43.60
C GLN A 568 -10.56 -3.81 -44.84
N ALA A 569 -9.40 -3.34 -45.28
CA ALA A 569 -8.63 -3.96 -46.37
C ALA A 569 -8.19 -5.40 -46.04
N ALA A 570 -7.83 -5.69 -44.78
CA ALA A 570 -7.50 -7.05 -44.33
C ALA A 570 -8.69 -8.01 -44.42
N ALA A 571 -9.90 -7.52 -44.14
CA ALA A 571 -11.13 -8.30 -44.24
C ALA A 571 -11.49 -8.61 -45.71
N GLU A 572 -11.34 -7.63 -46.60
CA GLU A 572 -11.62 -7.80 -48.05
C GLU A 572 -10.61 -8.74 -48.75
N VAL A 573 -9.37 -8.78 -48.26
CA VAL A 573 -8.28 -9.59 -48.83
C VAL A 573 -8.04 -10.90 -48.04
N GLU A 574 -8.89 -11.20 -47.05
CA GLU A 574 -8.90 -12.41 -46.20
C GLU A 574 -7.56 -12.71 -45.48
N VAL A 575 -6.86 -11.69 -45.00
CA VAL A 575 -5.58 -11.85 -44.31
C VAL A 575 -5.72 -11.65 -42.80
N LYS A 576 -5.12 -12.55 -42.01
CA LYS A 576 -5.22 -12.53 -40.53
C LYS A 576 -4.35 -11.47 -39.85
N SER A 577 -3.45 -10.81 -40.58
CA SER A 577 -2.55 -9.78 -40.04
C SER A 577 -2.44 -8.59 -40.99
N ILE A 578 -2.35 -7.39 -40.41
CA ILE A 578 -2.21 -6.11 -41.13
C ILE A 578 -0.94 -6.09 -42.02
N GLU A 579 0.13 -6.76 -41.59
CA GLU A 579 1.39 -6.86 -42.34
C GLU A 579 1.25 -7.70 -43.62
N GLY A 580 0.32 -8.66 -43.66
CA GLY A 580 0.07 -9.50 -44.83
C GLY A 580 -0.87 -8.89 -45.87
N VAL A 581 -1.50 -7.75 -45.56
CA VAL A 581 -2.46 -7.07 -46.46
C VAL A 581 -1.78 -6.56 -47.71
N LEU A 582 -0.67 -5.82 -47.58
CA LEU A 582 0.07 -5.26 -48.72
C LEU A 582 0.65 -6.34 -49.66
N PRO A 583 1.31 -7.41 -49.16
CA PRO A 583 1.76 -8.52 -49.99
C PRO A 583 0.60 -9.18 -50.75
N LYS A 584 -0.54 -9.39 -50.09
CA LYS A 584 -1.68 -10.08 -50.71
C LYS A 584 -2.43 -9.20 -51.72
N ILE A 585 -2.51 -7.88 -51.49
CA ILE A 585 -2.98 -6.92 -52.49
C ILE A 585 -2.08 -6.95 -53.73
N ASN A 586 -0.76 -6.99 -53.55
CA ASN A 586 0.18 -7.06 -54.67
C ASN A 586 0.05 -8.37 -55.45
N GLU A 587 -0.13 -9.50 -54.76
CA GLU A 587 -0.42 -10.80 -55.39
C GLU A 587 -1.73 -10.78 -56.18
N THR A 588 -2.80 -10.21 -55.60
CA THR A 588 -4.12 -10.09 -56.25
C THR A 588 -4.02 -9.19 -57.49
N TYR A 589 -3.27 -8.09 -57.41
CA TYR A 589 -3.03 -7.20 -58.53
C TYR A 589 -2.27 -7.91 -59.67
N LEU A 590 -1.21 -8.65 -59.35
CA LEU A 590 -0.46 -9.43 -60.33
C LEU A 590 -1.35 -10.50 -60.98
N PHE A 591 -2.14 -11.22 -60.20
CA PHE A 591 -3.08 -12.22 -60.70
C PHE A 591 -4.13 -11.63 -61.65
N VAL A 592 -4.74 -10.49 -61.28
CA VAL A 592 -5.70 -9.79 -62.15
C VAL A 592 -5.05 -9.32 -63.44
N ASN A 593 -3.81 -8.83 -63.36
CA ASN A 593 -3.07 -8.39 -64.54
C ASN A 593 -2.68 -9.57 -65.45
N GLU A 594 -2.27 -10.69 -64.88
CA GLU A 594 -2.02 -11.94 -65.63
C GLU A 594 -3.30 -12.46 -66.29
N MET A 595 -4.44 -12.47 -65.59
CA MET A 595 -5.73 -12.85 -66.15
C MET A 595 -6.16 -11.91 -67.28
N ARG A 596 -5.92 -10.61 -67.13
CA ARG A 596 -6.20 -9.62 -68.18
C ARG A 596 -5.32 -9.86 -69.41
N ASN A 597 -4.03 -10.13 -69.21
CA ASN A 597 -3.09 -10.44 -70.30
C ASN A 597 -3.45 -11.76 -70.99
N PHE A 598 -3.85 -12.78 -70.23
CA PHE A 598 -4.36 -14.04 -70.76
C PHE A 598 -5.61 -13.81 -71.63
N LEU A 599 -6.56 -13.00 -71.15
CA LEU A 599 -7.76 -12.66 -71.92
C LEU A 599 -7.45 -11.89 -73.20
N HIS A 600 -6.48 -10.97 -73.16
CA HIS A 600 -6.00 -10.30 -74.38
C HIS A 600 -5.39 -11.30 -75.36
N ALA A 601 -4.53 -12.21 -74.91
CA ALA A 601 -3.95 -13.25 -75.76
C ALA A 601 -5.02 -14.17 -76.38
N VAL A 602 -6.03 -14.57 -75.59
CA VAL A 602 -7.16 -15.37 -76.06
C VAL A 602 -8.02 -14.62 -77.08
N ARG A 603 -8.27 -13.31 -76.86
CA ARG A 603 -8.98 -12.46 -77.83
C ARG A 603 -8.22 -12.36 -79.15
N ASP A 604 -6.92 -12.16 -79.09
CA ASP A 604 -6.05 -12.07 -80.27
C ASP A 604 -6.03 -13.41 -81.03
N LEU A 605 -5.96 -14.54 -80.33
CA LEU A 605 -6.02 -15.91 -80.91
C LEU A 605 -7.37 -16.24 -81.57
N LEU A 606 -8.46 -15.65 -81.09
CA LEU A 606 -9.81 -15.84 -81.62
C LEU A 606 -10.23 -14.75 -82.61
N TYR A 607 -9.33 -13.79 -82.91
CA TYR A 607 -9.58 -12.60 -83.72
C TYR A 607 -10.80 -11.79 -83.27
N LEU A 608 -11.02 -11.70 -81.96
CA LEU A 608 -12.10 -10.93 -81.36
C LEU A 608 -11.65 -9.50 -81.08
N GLU A 609 -12.57 -8.53 -81.15
CA GLU A 609 -12.25 -7.14 -80.81
C GLU A 609 -11.76 -7.01 -79.36
N LYS A 610 -10.82 -6.08 -79.14
CA LYS A 610 -10.04 -5.96 -77.89
C LYS A 610 -10.90 -5.71 -76.64
N ASP A 611 -12.13 -5.22 -76.83
CA ASP A 611 -13.08 -4.87 -75.76
C ASP A 611 -14.26 -5.85 -75.61
N THR A 612 -14.18 -7.02 -76.25
CA THR A 612 -15.22 -8.05 -76.13
C THR A 612 -15.35 -8.55 -74.68
N SER A 613 -16.59 -8.68 -74.20
CA SER A 613 -16.84 -9.10 -72.80
C SER A 613 -16.30 -10.50 -72.53
N LEU A 614 -15.87 -10.76 -71.29
CA LEU A 614 -15.31 -12.06 -70.87
C LEU A 614 -16.24 -13.23 -71.23
N VAL A 615 -17.54 -13.04 -71.03
CA VAL A 615 -18.57 -14.05 -71.34
C VAL A 615 -18.63 -14.35 -72.83
N HIS A 616 -18.48 -13.33 -73.67
CA HIS A 616 -18.45 -13.49 -75.11
C HIS A 616 -17.17 -14.22 -75.56
N CYS A 617 -16.01 -13.90 -74.98
CA CYS A 617 -14.77 -14.63 -75.25
C CYS A 617 -14.87 -16.11 -74.86
N LEU A 618 -15.42 -16.42 -73.67
CA LEU A 618 -15.57 -17.81 -73.21
C LEU A 618 -16.58 -18.59 -74.05
N ASN A 619 -17.65 -17.95 -74.52
CA ASN A 619 -18.61 -18.57 -75.43
C ASN A 619 -17.99 -18.85 -76.80
N ALA A 620 -17.17 -17.94 -77.33
CA ALA A 620 -16.45 -18.15 -78.59
C ALA A 620 -15.42 -19.29 -78.49
N ILE A 621 -14.71 -19.42 -77.34
CA ILE A 621 -13.84 -20.57 -77.07
C ILE A 621 -14.64 -21.87 -77.04
N ARG A 622 -15.77 -21.87 -76.34
CA ARG A 622 -16.65 -23.02 -76.20
C ARG A 622 -17.20 -23.48 -77.56
N GLU A 623 -17.59 -22.54 -78.41
CA GLU A 623 -18.10 -22.80 -79.75
C GLU A 623 -17.01 -23.39 -80.65
N ARG A 624 -15.78 -22.81 -80.64
CA ARG A 624 -14.62 -23.35 -81.36
C ARG A 624 -14.18 -24.74 -80.89
N LEU A 625 -14.29 -25.03 -79.58
CA LEU A 625 -14.00 -26.35 -79.03
C LEU A 625 -15.10 -27.37 -79.38
N GLN A 626 -16.36 -26.95 -79.48
CA GLN A 626 -17.47 -27.80 -79.94
C GLN A 626 -17.42 -28.05 -81.45
N ASP A 627 -16.95 -27.09 -82.24
CA ASP A 627 -16.66 -27.27 -83.67
C ASP A 627 -15.50 -28.25 -83.89
N ASN A 628 -14.42 -28.18 -83.08
CA ASN A 628 -13.31 -29.12 -83.12
C ASN A 628 -13.68 -30.53 -82.59
N ALA A 629 -14.67 -30.64 -81.71
CA ALA A 629 -15.20 -31.94 -81.27
C ALA A 629 -16.11 -32.61 -82.32
N SER A 630 -16.60 -31.84 -83.29
CA SER A 630 -17.51 -32.31 -84.35
C SER A 630 -16.78 -32.71 -85.65
N ASN A 631 -15.44 -32.57 -85.71
CA ASN A 631 -14.61 -32.97 -86.85
C ASN A 631 -13.29 -33.63 -86.40
N PRO A 632 -13.21 -34.98 -86.29
CA PRO A 632 -12.00 -35.69 -85.88
C PRO A 632 -11.12 -36.03 -87.09
N ALA A 633 -10.78 -35.05 -87.92
CA ALA A 633 -9.90 -35.26 -89.06
C ALA A 633 -9.13 -33.99 -89.40
N HIS A 634 -8.06 -33.71 -88.65
CA HIS A 634 -6.82 -33.07 -89.10
C HIS A 634 -5.94 -32.73 -87.89
N ALA A 635 -5.32 -33.77 -87.31
CA ALA A 635 -4.21 -33.60 -86.37
C ALA A 635 -2.97 -34.28 -86.98
N GLN A 636 -2.27 -33.55 -87.85
CA GLN A 636 -0.89 -33.83 -88.26
C GLN A 636 -0.41 -32.67 -89.13
N GLN A 637 0.43 -31.78 -88.58
CA GLN A 637 1.71 -31.35 -89.17
C GLN A 637 2.31 -30.13 -88.46
N SER A 638 3.64 -30.25 -88.25
CA SER A 638 4.66 -29.23 -87.92
C SER A 638 4.53 -28.51 -86.58
N ASP A 639 5.44 -28.57 -85.59
CA ASP A 639 6.84 -28.99 -85.52
C ASP A 639 7.75 -28.41 -86.62
N LYS A 640 8.41 -27.27 -86.31
CA LYS A 640 9.89 -27.11 -86.35
C LYS A 640 10.35 -25.64 -86.45
N HIS A 641 11.53 -25.43 -85.84
CA HIS A 641 12.60 -24.47 -86.20
C HIS A 641 12.40 -22.98 -85.83
N ASP A 642 13.41 -22.21 -85.43
CA ASP A 642 14.75 -22.47 -84.88
C ASP A 642 15.39 -21.11 -84.54
N GLY A 643 16.33 -21.11 -83.58
CA GLY A 643 17.48 -20.19 -83.53
C GLY A 643 17.22 -18.71 -83.15
N ALA A 644 18.20 -17.92 -82.74
CA ALA A 644 19.55 -18.13 -82.19
C ALA A 644 20.13 -16.71 -82.00
N GLY A 645 20.93 -16.53 -80.94
CA GLY A 645 21.89 -15.43 -80.80
C GLY A 645 21.34 -14.13 -80.16
N THR A 646 22.04 -13.41 -79.29
CA THR A 646 23.46 -13.44 -78.88
C THR A 646 23.66 -12.64 -77.58
N ASN A 647 24.49 -13.22 -76.71
CA ASN A 647 25.33 -12.69 -75.62
C ASN A 647 25.47 -11.17 -75.41
N GLN A 648 25.42 -10.77 -74.13
CA GLN A 648 26.56 -10.07 -73.51
C GLN A 648 26.60 -10.29 -71.98
N GLU A 649 27.80 -10.66 -71.51
CA GLU A 649 28.15 -11.09 -70.16
C GLU A 649 28.17 -9.94 -69.14
N ASN A 650 27.82 -10.23 -67.89
CA ASN A 650 28.69 -9.84 -66.78
C ASN A 650 28.52 -10.74 -65.55
N VAL A 651 29.67 -11.13 -65.03
CA VAL A 651 29.97 -12.07 -63.96
C VAL A 651 29.79 -11.40 -62.59
N TYR A 652 29.15 -12.09 -61.63
CA TYR A 652 29.70 -12.38 -60.28
C TYR A 652 28.67 -13.10 -59.40
N GLY A 653 29.10 -14.21 -58.80
CA GLY A 653 28.77 -14.58 -57.41
C GLY A 653 27.36 -15.11 -57.15
N GLY A 654 27.25 -16.44 -57.12
CA GLY A 654 26.03 -17.15 -56.78
C GLY A 654 25.40 -16.76 -55.44
N ASN A 655 24.08 -16.62 -55.47
CA ASN A 655 23.20 -16.98 -54.37
C ASN A 655 21.88 -17.44 -55.00
N THR A 656 21.74 -18.75 -55.16
CA THR A 656 20.44 -19.38 -55.39
C THR A 656 19.55 -19.13 -54.17
N PRO A 657 18.46 -18.35 -54.24
CA PRO A 657 17.45 -18.42 -53.20
C PRO A 657 16.74 -19.78 -53.36
N ASN A 658 16.87 -20.59 -52.31
CA ASN A 658 16.21 -21.88 -52.17
C ASN A 658 14.68 -21.64 -52.21
N PHE A 659 14.02 -21.98 -53.31
CA PHE A 659 12.56 -22.01 -53.36
C PHE A 659 12.07 -23.20 -52.54
N VAL A 660 11.71 -22.96 -51.27
CA VAL A 660 10.89 -23.91 -50.52
C VAL A 660 9.45 -23.70 -50.97
N VAL A 661 9.05 -24.42 -52.02
CA VAL A 661 7.67 -24.53 -52.46
C VAL A 661 6.91 -25.35 -51.42
N GLU A 662 6.01 -24.70 -50.68
CA GLU A 662 5.07 -25.39 -49.80
C GLU A 662 4.01 -26.09 -50.68
N ARG A 663 4.31 -27.34 -51.06
CA ARG A 663 3.40 -28.18 -51.83
C ARG A 663 2.26 -28.62 -50.92
N ARG A 664 1.11 -27.92 -50.97
CA ARG A 664 -0.15 -28.44 -50.43
C ARG A 664 -0.49 -29.73 -51.18
N ARG A 665 -0.38 -30.89 -50.52
CA ARG A 665 -1.13 -32.08 -50.92
C ARG A 665 -1.64 -32.83 -49.70
N SER A 666 -2.95 -32.91 -49.66
CA SER A 666 -3.83 -33.87 -49.00
C SER A 666 -3.17 -35.21 -48.58
N GLN A 667 -3.49 -35.60 -47.34
CA GLN A 667 -3.44 -36.91 -46.64
C GLN A 667 -3.40 -38.20 -47.50
N PRO A 668 -3.19 -39.40 -46.91
CA PRO A 668 -2.36 -39.81 -45.76
C PRO A 668 -1.55 -41.12 -46.07
N SER A 669 -0.36 -41.34 -45.49
CA SER A 669 0.15 -42.68 -45.11
C SER A 669 1.61 -42.67 -44.63
N GLY A 670 1.87 -43.38 -43.52
CA GLY A 670 3.10 -44.16 -43.28
C GLY A 670 4.39 -43.43 -42.88
N ASN A 671 4.69 -43.46 -41.57
CA ASN A 671 6.03 -43.55 -40.96
C ASN A 671 7.18 -42.64 -41.46
N VAL A 672 7.18 -41.36 -41.08
CA VAL A 672 8.44 -40.61 -40.82
C VAL A 672 8.15 -39.50 -39.78
N ALA A 673 8.10 -39.85 -38.49
CA ALA A 673 7.74 -38.90 -37.42
C ALA A 673 8.93 -38.35 -36.61
N ALA A 674 10.17 -38.82 -36.79
CA ALA A 674 11.26 -38.49 -35.85
C ALA A 674 12.18 -37.31 -36.26
N ASN A 675 12.20 -36.88 -37.54
CA ASN A 675 13.17 -35.87 -38.01
C ASN A 675 12.58 -34.49 -38.36
N ALA A 676 11.26 -34.30 -38.29
CA ALA A 676 10.62 -33.01 -38.56
C ALA A 676 10.47 -32.13 -37.30
N GLU A 677 10.40 -32.73 -36.10
CA GLU A 677 10.27 -31.98 -34.85
C GLU A 677 11.57 -31.26 -34.45
N ALA A 678 12.74 -31.84 -34.71
CA ALA A 678 14.02 -31.25 -34.31
C ALA A 678 14.31 -29.89 -34.99
N ASN A 679 13.91 -29.73 -36.25
CA ASN A 679 14.13 -28.48 -37.01
C ASN A 679 13.04 -27.42 -36.75
N LEU A 680 11.81 -27.82 -36.40
CA LEU A 680 10.75 -26.88 -36.00
C LEU A 680 10.98 -26.32 -34.58
N VAL A 681 11.50 -27.13 -33.67
CA VAL A 681 11.81 -26.70 -32.29
C VAL A 681 12.93 -25.67 -32.30
N GLY A 682 13.98 -25.84 -33.10
CA GLY A 682 15.07 -24.87 -33.23
C GLY A 682 14.62 -23.50 -33.75
N VAL A 683 13.76 -23.45 -34.77
CA VAL A 683 13.27 -22.17 -35.35
C VAL A 683 12.27 -21.48 -34.42
N ARG A 684 11.43 -22.24 -33.71
CA ARG A 684 10.52 -21.69 -32.69
C ARG A 684 11.29 -21.11 -31.50
N GLN A 685 12.30 -21.83 -31.02
CA GLN A 685 13.15 -21.40 -29.91
C GLN A 685 14.00 -20.16 -30.27
N VAL A 686 14.49 -20.05 -31.50
CA VAL A 686 15.19 -18.84 -31.98
C VAL A 686 14.25 -17.64 -32.11
N ARG A 687 12.98 -17.85 -32.51
CA ARG A 687 11.97 -16.78 -32.53
C ARG A 687 11.58 -16.31 -31.14
N GLU A 688 11.38 -17.23 -30.20
CA GLU A 688 11.10 -16.92 -28.80
C GLU A 688 12.28 -16.19 -28.14
N MET A 689 13.51 -16.66 -28.36
CA MET A 689 14.72 -15.99 -27.87
C MET A 689 14.91 -14.60 -28.48
N SER A 690 14.57 -14.41 -29.76
CA SER A 690 14.62 -13.09 -30.40
C SER A 690 13.56 -12.12 -29.88
N VAL A 691 12.39 -12.61 -29.45
CA VAL A 691 11.34 -11.79 -28.81
C VAL A 691 11.77 -11.39 -27.40
N LEU A 692 12.25 -12.33 -26.59
CA LEU A 692 12.76 -12.08 -25.24
C LEU A 692 13.92 -11.09 -25.23
N VAL A 693 14.85 -11.20 -26.18
CA VAL A 693 15.95 -10.25 -26.34
C VAL A 693 15.45 -8.85 -26.70
N ARG A 694 14.40 -8.74 -27.52
CA ARG A 694 13.81 -7.45 -27.91
C ARG A 694 13.06 -6.79 -26.76
N GLU A 695 12.41 -7.59 -25.92
CA GLU A 695 11.79 -7.13 -24.67
C GLU A 695 12.85 -6.69 -23.66
N LEU A 696 13.89 -7.50 -23.42
CA LEU A 696 15.01 -7.14 -22.55
C LEU A 696 15.72 -5.85 -22.99
N LYS A 697 15.94 -5.64 -24.29
CA LYS A 697 16.50 -4.38 -24.81
C LYS A 697 15.61 -3.18 -24.50
N ARG A 698 14.29 -3.34 -24.60
CA ARG A 698 13.30 -2.29 -24.36
C ARG A 698 13.24 -1.92 -22.89
N GLU A 699 13.15 -2.92 -22.01
CA GLU A 699 13.06 -2.73 -20.56
C GLU A 699 14.34 -2.17 -19.95
N LEU A 700 15.52 -2.54 -20.49
CA LEU A 700 16.82 -2.06 -20.00
C LEU A 700 17.35 -0.81 -20.76
N GLY A 701 16.60 -0.33 -21.76
CA GLY A 701 16.99 0.79 -22.63
C GLY A 701 18.31 0.56 -23.39
N ALA A 702 18.64 -0.69 -23.72
CA ALA A 702 19.89 -1.09 -24.36
C ALA A 702 19.78 -1.03 -25.89
N ALA A 703 20.69 -0.32 -26.56
CA ALA A 703 20.69 -0.22 -28.03
C ALA A 703 21.21 -1.51 -28.69
N THR A 704 22.25 -2.10 -28.10
CA THR A 704 22.92 -3.31 -28.61
C THR A 704 22.71 -4.52 -27.69
N MET A 705 22.95 -5.74 -28.20
CA MET A 705 22.74 -6.98 -27.43
C MET A 705 23.79 -7.16 -26.33
N GLU A 706 25.00 -6.67 -26.56
CA GLU A 706 26.14 -6.76 -25.63
C GLU A 706 25.96 -5.89 -24.39
N GLU A 707 25.13 -4.84 -24.47
CA GLU A 707 24.80 -3.93 -23.36
C GLU A 707 23.79 -4.50 -22.35
N ILE A 708 23.10 -5.60 -22.68
CA ILE A 708 22.05 -6.16 -21.83
C ILE A 708 22.64 -6.68 -20.50
N LEU A 709 23.69 -7.50 -20.55
CA LEU A 709 24.30 -8.09 -19.36
C LEU A 709 24.90 -7.06 -18.38
N PRO A 710 25.70 -6.07 -18.83
CA PRO A 710 26.21 -5.02 -17.95
C PRO A 710 25.10 -4.17 -17.31
N ARG A 711 24.04 -3.85 -18.06
CA ARG A 711 22.92 -3.04 -17.54
C ARG A 711 22.05 -3.80 -16.56
N THR A 712 21.79 -5.09 -16.80
CA THR A 712 21.11 -5.95 -15.83
C THR A 712 21.91 -6.05 -14.54
N LYS A 713 23.24 -6.19 -14.61
CA LYS A 713 24.10 -6.22 -13.42
C LYS A 713 24.03 -4.91 -12.62
N ARG A 714 24.04 -3.76 -13.30
CA ARG A 714 23.90 -2.44 -12.68
C ARG A 714 22.51 -2.21 -12.06
N LEU A 715 21.45 -2.68 -12.71
CA LEU A 715 20.08 -2.63 -12.17
C LEU A 715 19.93 -3.52 -10.92
N MET A 716 20.58 -4.68 -10.92
CA MET A 716 20.62 -5.58 -9.77
C MET A 716 21.40 -4.99 -8.59
N GLU A 717 22.50 -4.28 -8.85
CA GLU A 717 23.24 -3.51 -7.83
C GLU A 717 22.39 -2.34 -7.28
N LEU A 718 21.67 -1.61 -8.14
CA LEU A 718 20.78 -0.52 -7.70
C LEU A 718 19.58 -1.03 -6.89
N LEU A 719 18.98 -2.16 -7.28
CA LEU A 719 17.91 -2.79 -6.49
C LEU A 719 18.44 -3.32 -5.16
N SER A 720 19.66 -3.86 -5.12
CA SER A 720 20.29 -4.32 -3.89
C SER A 720 20.58 -3.15 -2.92
N LEU A 721 20.96 -1.98 -3.45
CA LEU A 721 21.14 -0.75 -2.66
C LEU A 721 19.80 -0.13 -2.23
N SER A 722 18.76 -0.20 -3.07
CA SER A 722 17.43 0.32 -2.75
C SER A 722 16.70 -0.49 -1.68
N ILE A 723 16.99 -1.80 -1.56
CA ILE A 723 16.43 -2.66 -0.51
C ILE A 723 17.06 -2.37 0.86
N HIS A 724 18.28 -1.81 0.90
CA HIS A 724 18.98 -1.46 2.15
C HIS A 724 18.74 -0.02 2.63
N ASN A 725 18.13 0.85 1.80
CA ASN A 725 17.83 2.25 2.12
C ASN A 725 16.34 2.54 2.35
N ALA A 726 15.48 1.51 2.38
CA ALA A 726 14.07 1.70 2.72
C ALA A 726 13.90 1.64 4.25
N ASP A 727 14.26 2.74 4.91
CA ASP A 727 13.86 3.01 6.30
C ASP A 727 12.37 3.43 6.34
N PRO A 728 11.63 3.15 7.43
CA PRO A 728 10.20 3.39 7.56
C PRO A 728 9.93 4.75 8.22
N GLU A 729 10.28 5.84 7.55
CA GLU A 729 9.92 7.19 7.96
C GLU A 729 9.22 7.86 6.78
N ASP A 730 7.89 7.71 6.68
CA ASP A 730 7.00 8.65 5.97
C ASP A 730 5.51 8.19 6.03
N ASP A 731 5.08 7.64 7.16
CA ASP A 731 3.65 7.40 7.46
C ASP A 731 3.25 8.12 8.77
N GLU A 732 3.55 9.42 8.84
CA GLU A 732 2.89 10.33 9.79
C GLU A 732 2.51 11.64 9.07
N GLU A 733 1.44 11.63 8.28
CA GLU A 733 0.58 12.81 8.18
C GLU A 733 -0.82 12.49 7.65
N TYR A 734 -1.81 13.04 8.37
CA TYR A 734 -3.25 13.12 8.15
C TYR A 734 -4.15 12.07 8.82
N GLU A 735 -4.99 12.62 9.71
CA GLU A 735 -6.05 12.06 10.56
C GLU A 735 -6.96 10.98 9.95
#